data_AF-A0A958AVZ2-F1
#
_entry.id   AF-A0A958AVZ2-F1
#
_cell.length_a   1.000
_cell.length_b   1.000
_cell.length_c   1.000
_cell.angle_alpha   90.00
_cell.angle_beta   90.00
_cell.angle_gamma   90.00
#
_symmetry.space_group_name_H-M   'P 1'
#
loop_
_entity.id
_entity.type
_entity.pdbx_description
1 polymer ?
#
loop_
_entity_poly.entity_id
_entity_poly.type
_entity_poly.pdbx_seq_one_letter_code
_entity_poly.pdbx_strand_id
1 'polypeptide(L)'
;MTTLTQKSIALLSVLFLFSWLAACGSPAATPSAATSVEPTTESAAPATTEAETEPAVEADAPAGETRTVQHAMGQTEITCTPQRIVTLGQGATDSLLALGVEPVGIVDPWGDVWYDYLADQVEGIPSLGSELEPNLETIVSLDPDLIIGSKTRHEAIYDQLAAIAPTVFAENIGRVWQENLLLYAQATCLEDKGAALVADWQARIADFREKMGDKLATEISLVRFRSDEARIYTTGFPGSILYEAGLARPEEQYFPIEEWDEAPQVITLSKEQIPMMDGDVMFYMVSDWGNTEATELQQDWTDEPLWQTLRVVQEGQTYPVNEQHWNLGGGIQAANRMLDDLYQFFLADEETAGADTGTSDRQTHTIHHALGEVDVPIDPQRVVVLDAMDNVLALGITPVGASNWMGTRTGERATFPGYLDAATLDGIEWLGDNKQPNLEVITALKPDLILGRTNWHAEIYNTLSTIAPTVLIDQEAVGGWRGQFLAYAAALNRTEQAQQLLADYDARTAALSEQFAAMSPAPQVSVVRFDPDRIVIYEKQIFAGSVLADAGVPRPPEQDKEQKSEQISTEQLPLIDGDVIFTLQANPDESMLAELRDNSLWNQLDAVQSEQVHDVSFDIWVGGWTITGANLILDDVERYLLPDETSSTTPLPESPASRPIQMALSADLGAMP
;
A
#
# COMPACT_ATOMS: atom_id res chain seq x y z
N MET A 1 -29.99 46.30 45.69
CA MET A 1 -29.95 45.07 46.49
C MET A 1 -28.59 44.41 46.21
N THR A 2 -27.49 44.85 46.83
CA THR A 2 -26.87 44.23 48.04
C THR A 2 -26.81 42.70 47.93
N THR A 3 -25.66 42.04 47.70
CA THR A 3 -24.44 41.89 48.53
C THR A 3 -23.41 41.11 47.66
N LEU A 4 -22.11 41.38 47.53
CA LEU A 4 -20.98 41.50 48.48
C LEU A 4 -20.71 40.24 49.31
N THR A 5 -19.72 39.43 48.93
CA THR A 5 -18.75 38.88 49.90
C THR A 5 -17.41 38.51 49.24
N GLN A 6 -16.37 38.98 49.92
CA GLN A 6 -14.94 38.89 49.68
C GLN A 6 -14.35 38.03 50.83
N LYS A 7 -13.08 37.58 50.69
CA LYS A 7 -12.14 37.07 51.73
C LYS A 7 -12.10 35.54 51.90
N SER A 8 -10.96 34.87 52.11
CA SER A 8 -9.63 35.31 52.53
C SER A 8 -8.55 34.25 52.28
N ILE A 9 -7.33 34.74 52.04
CA ILE A 9 -6.02 34.07 52.11
C ILE A 9 -5.75 33.55 53.54
N ALA A 10 -5.16 32.36 53.66
CA ALA A 10 -4.43 31.94 54.86
C ALA A 10 -3.16 31.17 54.47
N LEU A 11 -2.03 31.82 54.78
CA LEU A 11 -0.65 31.37 54.71
C LEU A 11 -0.39 30.40 55.87
N LEU A 12 0.29 29.26 55.65
CA LEU A 12 0.93 28.52 56.74
C LEU A 12 2.24 27.87 56.27
N SER A 13 3.33 28.53 56.64
CA SER A 13 4.71 28.12 56.49
C SER A 13 5.07 27.07 57.54
N VAL A 14 5.71 25.96 57.16
CA VAL A 14 6.48 25.11 58.06
C VAL A 14 7.82 24.77 57.42
N LEU A 15 8.87 25.38 57.95
CA LEU A 15 10.27 24.99 57.79
C LEU A 15 10.50 23.62 58.43
N PHE A 16 11.23 22.73 57.75
CA PHE A 16 12.12 21.77 58.42
C PHE A 16 13.42 21.59 57.61
N LEU A 17 14.47 22.27 58.09
CA LEU A 17 15.87 21.94 57.80
C LEU A 17 16.28 20.75 58.68
N PHE A 18 16.90 19.73 58.07
CA PHE A 18 17.95 18.94 58.74
C PHE A 18 18.91 18.38 57.68
N SER A 19 20.02 19.07 57.49
CA SER A 19 21.28 18.49 57.02
C SER A 19 21.99 17.84 58.20
N TRP A 20 22.73 16.75 57.99
CA TRP A 20 23.94 16.40 58.75
C TRP A 20 24.89 15.61 57.84
N LEU A 21 26.16 16.03 57.85
CA LEU A 21 27.32 15.49 57.14
C LEU A 21 27.99 14.35 57.92
N ALA A 22 28.72 13.50 57.18
CA ALA A 22 30.14 13.12 57.38
C ALA A 22 30.44 11.60 57.49
N ALA A 23 31.22 11.08 56.53
CA ALA A 23 32.52 10.39 56.68
C ALA A 23 32.86 9.63 55.38
N CYS A 24 33.75 10.11 54.51
CA CYS A 24 35.21 9.93 54.47
C CYS A 24 35.71 8.48 54.28
N GLY A 25 36.37 8.21 53.14
CA GLY A 25 37.19 7.00 52.92
C GLY A 25 37.76 6.83 51.50
N SER A 26 38.73 7.66 51.10
CA SER A 26 39.68 7.43 49.99
C SER A 26 40.78 6.41 50.42
N PRO A 27 41.62 5.80 49.55
CA PRO A 27 42.22 6.42 48.35
C PRO A 27 42.42 5.56 47.08
N ALA A 28 42.69 6.29 46.01
CA ALA A 28 43.21 5.84 44.73
C ALA A 28 44.67 5.36 44.80
N ALA A 29 45.03 4.47 43.87
CA ALA A 29 46.40 4.18 43.47
C ALA A 29 46.49 4.17 41.94
N THR A 30 47.33 5.06 41.39
CA THR A 30 48.03 4.90 40.10
C THR A 30 49.44 4.42 40.42
N PRO A 31 50.16 3.68 39.55
CA PRO A 31 50.78 4.23 38.32
C PRO A 31 50.70 3.18 37.16
N SER A 32 51.26 3.28 35.95
CA SER A 32 52.40 4.02 35.41
C SER A 32 52.44 3.89 33.88
N ALA A 33 52.92 4.96 33.24
CA ALA A 33 53.80 5.06 32.07
C ALA A 33 53.57 4.23 30.78
N ALA A 34 53.53 5.01 29.71
CA ALA A 34 53.71 4.68 28.31
C ALA A 34 54.98 3.89 27.97
N THR A 35 54.91 3.08 26.92
CA THR A 35 56.01 2.90 25.97
C THR A 35 55.44 2.73 24.57
N SER A 36 55.89 3.61 23.69
CA SER A 36 55.63 3.70 22.27
C SER A 36 56.44 2.67 21.47
N VAL A 37 55.81 2.05 20.48
CA VAL A 37 56.50 1.45 19.31
C VAL A 37 55.61 1.72 18.08
N GLU A 38 56.19 2.38 17.07
CA GLU A 38 55.61 2.62 15.75
C GLU A 38 55.34 1.31 14.97
N PRO A 39 54.34 1.27 14.07
CA PRO A 39 54.16 0.13 13.18
C PRO A 39 55.09 0.27 11.97
N THR A 40 55.78 -0.82 11.64
CA THR A 40 56.50 -0.98 10.38
C THR A 40 55.51 -1.46 9.32
N THR A 41 55.47 -0.78 8.18
CA THR A 41 54.75 -1.17 6.98
C THR A 41 55.45 -2.37 6.31
N GLU A 42 54.72 -3.45 6.07
CA GLU A 42 55.06 -4.41 5.00
C GLU A 42 53.78 -4.90 4.32
N SER A 43 53.83 -4.84 2.99
CA SER A 43 52.78 -5.08 2.02
C SER A 43 52.73 -6.57 1.64
N ALA A 44 51.52 -7.14 1.59
CA ALA A 44 51.25 -8.31 0.76
C ALA A 44 49.77 -8.30 0.30
N ALA A 45 49.60 -8.39 -1.01
CA ALA A 45 48.34 -8.38 -1.76
C ALA A 45 47.51 -9.68 -1.56
N PRO A 46 46.23 -9.71 -1.99
CA PRO A 46 45.20 -10.58 -1.44
C PRO A 46 45.19 -11.98 -2.07
N ALA A 47 44.82 -12.98 -1.27
CA ALA A 47 44.46 -14.30 -1.75
C ALA A 47 42.93 -14.43 -1.66
N THR A 48 42.31 -14.52 -2.82
CA THR A 48 40.90 -14.87 -3.07
C THR A 48 40.59 -16.21 -2.40
N THR A 49 39.54 -16.28 -1.59
CA THR A 49 38.92 -17.55 -1.15
C THR A 49 37.41 -17.38 -1.30
N GLU A 50 36.84 -18.20 -2.18
CA GLU A 50 35.40 -18.38 -2.38
C GLU A 50 34.74 -18.75 -1.04
N ALA A 51 33.72 -17.98 -0.65
CA ALA A 51 32.86 -18.32 0.47
C ALA A 51 31.74 -19.25 -0.04
N GLU A 52 31.89 -20.52 0.30
CA GLU A 52 30.88 -21.57 0.22
C GLU A 52 29.67 -21.18 1.08
N THR A 53 28.47 -21.26 0.50
CA THR A 53 27.19 -20.95 1.13
C THR A 53 26.83 -22.04 2.14
N GLU A 54 26.94 -21.76 3.45
CA GLU A 54 26.34 -22.60 4.49
C GLU A 54 24.84 -22.27 4.64
N PRO A 55 23.95 -23.28 4.77
CA PRO A 55 22.53 -23.06 4.99
C PRO A 55 22.25 -22.61 6.43
N ALA A 56 21.25 -21.72 6.57
CA ALA A 56 20.74 -21.23 7.84
C ALA A 56 20.29 -22.38 8.75
N VAL A 57 20.79 -22.39 9.98
CA VAL A 57 20.39 -23.32 11.04
C VAL A 57 19.15 -22.73 11.72
N GLU A 58 17.99 -23.37 11.54
CA GLU A 58 16.81 -23.17 12.41
C GLU A 58 17.20 -23.56 13.85
N ALA A 59 17.11 -22.59 14.77
CA ALA A 59 17.22 -22.85 16.20
C ALA A 59 15.85 -23.34 16.72
N ASP A 60 15.71 -24.64 16.87
CA ASP A 60 14.53 -25.29 17.44
C ASP A 60 14.55 -25.16 18.98
N ALA A 61 13.48 -24.62 19.57
CA ALA A 61 13.35 -24.43 21.02
C ALA A 61 13.11 -25.79 21.74
N PRO A 62 13.64 -26.03 22.95
CA PRO A 62 13.43 -27.29 23.66
C PRO A 62 11.97 -27.44 24.12
N ALA A 63 11.22 -28.30 23.43
CA ALA A 63 9.82 -28.57 23.73
C ALA A 63 9.59 -29.16 25.13
N GLY A 64 8.69 -28.55 25.92
CA GLY A 64 8.16 -29.10 27.17
C GLY A 64 8.79 -28.59 28.47
N GLU A 65 9.68 -27.60 28.44
CA GLU A 65 10.17 -26.92 29.64
C GLU A 65 9.12 -25.92 30.17
N THR A 66 8.79 -25.99 31.47
CA THR A 66 7.93 -24.99 32.13
C THR A 66 8.81 -23.86 32.68
N ARG A 67 8.46 -22.61 32.39
CA ARG A 67 9.14 -21.41 32.89
C ARG A 67 8.18 -20.53 33.67
N THR A 68 8.68 -19.89 34.73
CA THR A 68 7.95 -18.86 35.47
C THR A 68 8.28 -17.50 34.87
N VAL A 69 7.26 -16.83 34.34
CA VAL A 69 7.36 -15.47 33.78
C VAL A 69 6.86 -14.46 34.81
N GLN A 70 7.68 -13.45 35.10
CA GLN A 70 7.33 -12.33 35.95
C GLN A 70 6.67 -11.24 35.10
N HIS A 71 5.52 -10.72 35.54
CA HIS A 71 4.76 -9.73 34.79
C HIS A 71 3.97 -8.81 35.73
N ALA A 72 3.24 -7.84 35.17
CA ALA A 72 2.59 -6.75 35.91
C ALA A 72 1.59 -7.18 37.00
N MET A 73 1.07 -8.41 36.89
CA MET A 73 0.06 -8.97 37.79
C MET A 73 0.62 -10.08 38.70
N GLY A 74 1.92 -10.34 38.67
CA GLY A 74 2.59 -11.34 39.49
C GLY A 74 3.48 -12.28 38.68
N GLN A 75 3.29 -13.59 38.89
CA GLN A 75 4.09 -14.63 38.27
C GLN A 75 3.18 -15.70 37.68
N THR A 76 3.48 -16.16 36.46
CA THR A 76 2.70 -17.17 35.76
C THR A 76 3.64 -18.27 35.24
N GLU A 77 3.28 -19.54 35.43
CA GLU A 77 3.99 -20.68 34.85
C GLU A 77 3.49 -20.92 33.42
N ILE A 78 4.40 -21.00 32.46
CA ILE A 78 4.12 -21.18 31.04
C ILE A 78 4.92 -22.37 30.53
N THR A 79 4.31 -23.18 29.68
CA THR A 79 5.02 -24.25 28.96
C THR A 79 5.59 -23.67 27.67
N CYS A 80 6.90 -23.81 27.44
CA CYS A 80 7.68 -23.15 26.37
C CYS A 80 7.32 -23.48 24.91
N THR A 81 6.10 -23.93 24.64
CA THR A 81 5.57 -24.18 23.31
C THR A 81 4.08 -23.82 23.27
N PRO A 82 3.67 -22.60 23.69
CA PRO A 82 2.25 -22.23 23.59
C PRO A 82 1.83 -22.30 22.11
N GLN A 83 0.75 -23.01 21.83
CA GLN A 83 0.22 -23.27 20.49
C GLN A 83 -1.03 -22.42 20.19
N ARG A 84 -1.68 -21.89 21.23
CA ARG A 84 -2.98 -21.23 21.15
C ARG A 84 -2.93 -19.93 21.94
N ILE A 85 -2.25 -18.95 21.35
CA ILE A 85 -2.04 -17.65 21.99
C ILE A 85 -3.14 -16.69 21.56
N VAL A 86 -3.70 -15.94 22.50
CA VAL A 86 -4.56 -14.79 22.20
C VAL A 86 -3.91 -13.49 22.67
N THR A 87 -4.05 -12.43 21.89
CA THR A 87 -3.51 -11.09 22.21
C THR A 87 -4.63 -10.09 22.41
N LEU A 88 -4.56 -9.36 23.51
CA LEU A 88 -5.60 -8.39 23.90
C LEU A 88 -5.21 -6.94 23.62
N GLY A 89 -4.18 -6.67 22.82
CA GLY A 89 -3.81 -5.30 22.47
C GLY A 89 -2.94 -5.22 21.23
N GLN A 90 -3.00 -4.07 20.54
CA GLN A 90 -2.35 -3.90 19.22
C GLN A 90 -0.85 -4.24 19.26
N GLY A 91 -0.10 -3.63 20.18
CA GLY A 91 1.35 -3.85 20.28
C GLY A 91 1.72 -5.28 20.68
N ALA A 92 0.81 -6.00 21.36
CA ALA A 92 1.00 -7.42 21.64
C ALA A 92 0.81 -8.27 20.37
N THR A 93 -0.21 -7.98 19.55
CA THR A 93 -0.42 -8.62 18.25
C THR A 93 0.77 -8.37 17.32
N ASP A 94 1.19 -7.12 17.14
CA ASP A 94 2.35 -6.72 16.32
C ASP A 94 3.62 -7.49 16.75
N SER A 95 3.94 -7.45 18.04
CA SER A 95 5.18 -8.04 18.57
C SER A 95 5.17 -9.56 18.49
N LEU A 96 4.03 -10.20 18.71
CA LEU A 96 3.90 -11.65 18.63
C LEU A 96 4.08 -12.16 17.20
N LEU A 97 3.50 -11.46 16.23
CA LEU A 97 3.70 -11.73 14.80
C LEU A 97 5.16 -11.50 14.39
N ALA A 98 5.84 -10.47 14.91
CA ALA A 98 7.27 -10.25 14.68
C ALA A 98 8.13 -11.39 15.24
N LEU A 99 7.73 -11.96 16.37
CA LEU A 99 8.32 -13.18 16.93
C LEU A 99 8.01 -14.43 16.10
N GLY A 100 7.21 -14.32 15.03
CA GLY A 100 6.84 -15.40 14.12
C GLY A 100 5.81 -16.34 14.71
N VAL A 101 4.98 -15.85 15.62
CA VAL A 101 3.93 -16.62 16.28
C VAL A 101 2.57 -16.05 15.89
N GLU A 102 1.75 -16.87 15.26
CA GLU A 102 0.39 -16.50 14.85
C GLU A 102 -0.59 -16.69 16.01
N PRO A 103 -1.31 -15.65 16.45
CA PRO A 103 -2.34 -15.79 17.48
C PRO A 103 -3.59 -16.47 16.94
N VAL A 104 -4.28 -17.24 17.79
CA VAL A 104 -5.58 -17.87 17.47
C VAL A 104 -6.78 -16.94 17.68
N GLY A 105 -6.52 -15.72 18.19
CA GLY A 105 -7.51 -14.69 18.39
C GLY A 105 -6.87 -13.37 18.81
N ILE A 106 -7.39 -12.28 18.27
CA ILE A 106 -6.88 -10.91 18.48
C ILE A 106 -8.04 -9.95 18.72
N VAL A 107 -7.82 -8.90 19.50
CA VAL A 107 -8.78 -7.78 19.60
C VAL A 107 -8.89 -7.03 18.29
N ASP A 108 -10.02 -6.37 18.06
CA ASP A 108 -10.25 -5.52 16.89
C ASP A 108 -9.22 -4.38 16.79
N PRO A 109 -8.92 -3.90 15.57
CA PRO A 109 -8.06 -2.74 15.39
C PRO A 109 -8.76 -1.49 15.92
N TRP A 110 -7.97 -0.47 16.26
CA TRP A 110 -8.54 0.87 16.42
C TRP A 110 -8.99 1.41 15.05
N GLY A 111 -10.29 1.70 14.91
CA GLY A 111 -10.93 2.07 13.64
C GLY A 111 -11.64 0.88 13.00
N ASP A 112 -12.07 1.01 11.74
CA ASP A 112 -12.86 -0.02 11.04
C ASP A 112 -12.02 -0.98 10.19
N VAL A 113 -10.72 -0.69 10.01
CA VAL A 113 -9.81 -1.42 9.12
C VAL A 113 -8.53 -1.78 9.87
N TRP A 114 -8.03 -3.00 9.65
CA TRP A 114 -6.74 -3.45 10.17
C TRP A 114 -5.58 -2.63 9.60
N TYR A 115 -4.48 -2.57 10.36
CA TYR A 115 -3.31 -1.79 9.96
C TYR A 115 -2.66 -2.37 8.71
N ASP A 116 -2.38 -1.53 7.72
CA ASP A 116 -1.85 -1.90 6.41
C ASP A 116 -0.64 -2.84 6.50
N TYR A 117 0.31 -2.54 7.38
CA TYR A 117 1.52 -3.33 7.59
C TYR A 117 1.29 -4.66 8.31
N LEU A 118 0.11 -4.91 8.88
CA LEU A 118 -0.28 -6.16 9.54
C LEU A 118 -1.45 -6.89 8.87
N ALA A 119 -2.18 -6.26 7.95
CA ALA A 119 -3.46 -6.74 7.44
C ALA A 119 -3.38 -8.19 6.92
N ASP A 120 -2.35 -8.51 6.15
CA ASP A 120 -2.13 -9.85 5.60
C ASP A 120 -1.79 -10.88 6.68
N GLN A 121 -1.10 -10.46 7.74
CA GLN A 121 -0.68 -11.35 8.83
C GLN A 121 -1.83 -11.67 9.80
N VAL A 122 -2.88 -10.86 9.82
CA VAL A 122 -4.04 -11.01 10.71
C VAL A 122 -5.30 -11.49 9.99
N GLU A 123 -5.22 -11.72 8.67
CA GLU A 123 -6.35 -12.16 7.89
C GLU A 123 -6.88 -13.52 8.39
N GLY A 124 -8.19 -13.60 8.62
CA GLY A 124 -8.86 -14.82 9.08
C GLY A 124 -8.69 -15.13 10.56
N ILE A 125 -7.91 -14.36 11.32
CA ILE A 125 -7.78 -14.54 12.76
C ILE A 125 -9.08 -14.07 13.47
N PRO A 126 -9.69 -14.90 14.35
CA PRO A 126 -10.92 -14.53 15.05
C PRO A 126 -10.81 -13.25 15.89
N SER A 127 -11.80 -12.38 15.76
CA SER A 127 -11.95 -11.18 16.60
C SER A 127 -12.37 -11.54 18.02
N LEU A 128 -11.73 -10.88 18.98
CA LEU A 128 -12.04 -10.94 20.41
C LEU A 128 -12.86 -9.72 20.87
N GLY A 129 -13.42 -8.92 19.96
CA GLY A 129 -14.02 -7.63 20.29
C GLY A 129 -12.96 -6.54 20.50
N SER A 130 -13.40 -5.37 21.00
CA SER A 130 -12.51 -4.20 21.12
C SER A 130 -11.41 -4.39 22.18
N GLU A 131 -10.27 -3.71 22.01
CA GLU A 131 -9.18 -3.69 23.00
C GLU A 131 -9.64 -3.20 24.39
N LEU A 132 -10.66 -2.35 24.48
CA LEU A 132 -11.16 -1.86 25.78
C LEU A 132 -12.10 -2.85 26.46
N GLU A 133 -12.80 -3.66 25.66
CA GLU A 133 -13.85 -4.56 26.12
C GLU A 133 -13.76 -5.90 25.36
N PRO A 134 -12.72 -6.72 25.65
CA PRO A 134 -12.58 -8.01 25.00
C PRO A 134 -13.67 -8.99 25.45
N ASN A 135 -14.11 -9.83 24.52
CA ASN A 135 -15.16 -10.81 24.70
C ASN A 135 -14.62 -12.09 25.35
N LEU A 136 -14.85 -12.23 26.66
CA LEU A 136 -14.43 -13.40 27.44
C LEU A 136 -15.04 -14.72 26.95
N GLU A 137 -16.27 -14.72 26.41
CA GLU A 137 -16.90 -15.95 25.89
C GLU A 137 -16.17 -16.43 24.64
N THR A 138 -15.81 -15.51 23.74
CA THR A 138 -15.00 -15.84 22.57
C THR A 138 -13.63 -16.35 22.97
N ILE A 139 -12.97 -15.70 23.93
CA ILE A 139 -11.65 -16.13 24.44
C ILE A 139 -11.74 -17.56 24.99
N VAL A 140 -12.75 -17.87 25.81
CA VAL A 140 -12.97 -19.25 26.31
C VAL A 140 -13.18 -20.24 25.15
N SER A 141 -13.95 -19.86 24.13
CA SER A 141 -14.26 -20.74 23.00
C SER A 141 -13.04 -21.13 22.15
N LEU A 142 -12.00 -20.30 22.18
CA LEU A 142 -10.75 -20.53 21.45
C LEU A 142 -9.79 -21.47 22.20
N ASP A 143 -10.08 -21.84 23.45
CA ASP A 143 -9.27 -22.74 24.27
C ASP A 143 -7.77 -22.34 24.25
N PRO A 144 -7.42 -21.11 24.67
CA PRO A 144 -6.04 -20.63 24.62
C PRO A 144 -5.16 -21.33 25.65
N ASP A 145 -3.87 -21.47 25.35
CA ASP A 145 -2.85 -21.92 26.30
C ASP A 145 -1.93 -20.79 26.77
N LEU A 146 -2.09 -19.58 26.23
CA LEU A 146 -1.51 -18.34 26.72
C LEU A 146 -2.40 -17.14 26.34
N ILE A 147 -2.61 -16.23 27.29
CA ILE A 147 -3.27 -14.93 27.06
C ILE A 147 -2.26 -13.82 27.32
N ILE A 148 -2.07 -12.93 26.35
CA ILE A 148 -1.21 -11.75 26.46
C ILE A 148 -2.06 -10.49 26.51
N GLY A 149 -1.86 -9.66 27.53
CA GLY A 149 -2.57 -8.40 27.69
C GLY A 149 -1.73 -7.32 28.38
N SER A 150 -2.40 -6.31 28.90
CA SER A 150 -1.77 -5.21 29.64
C SER A 150 -2.61 -4.81 30.83
N LYS A 151 -1.95 -4.43 31.93
CA LYS A 151 -2.59 -3.97 33.15
C LYS A 151 -3.36 -2.67 32.92
N THR A 152 -2.77 -1.71 32.19
CA THR A 152 -3.46 -0.44 31.83
C THR A 152 -4.85 -0.64 31.23
N ARG A 153 -5.05 -1.69 30.42
CA ARG A 153 -6.32 -1.94 29.73
C ARG A 153 -7.20 -2.97 30.45
N HIS A 154 -6.59 -4.00 31.03
CA HIS A 154 -7.30 -5.23 31.40
C HIS A 154 -7.17 -5.61 32.88
N GLU A 155 -6.60 -4.77 33.75
CA GLU A 155 -6.41 -5.08 35.18
C GLU A 155 -7.70 -5.61 35.83
N ALA A 156 -8.84 -4.98 35.55
CA ALA A 156 -10.14 -5.34 36.12
C ALA A 156 -10.63 -6.75 35.74
N ILE A 157 -10.13 -7.32 34.64
CA ILE A 157 -10.54 -8.63 34.14
C ILE A 157 -9.43 -9.69 34.24
N TYR A 158 -8.28 -9.36 34.87
CA TYR A 158 -7.15 -10.27 34.97
C TYR A 158 -7.51 -11.61 35.61
N ASP A 159 -8.19 -11.62 36.75
CA ASP A 159 -8.57 -12.87 37.45
C ASP A 159 -9.50 -13.75 36.59
N GLN A 160 -10.31 -13.14 35.73
CA GLN A 160 -11.19 -13.86 34.81
C GLN A 160 -10.38 -14.50 33.68
N LEU A 161 -9.40 -13.79 33.13
CA LEU A 161 -8.50 -14.30 32.09
C LEU A 161 -7.57 -15.40 32.64
N ALA A 162 -7.01 -15.20 33.83
CA ALA A 162 -6.16 -16.18 34.50
C ALA A 162 -6.90 -17.48 34.87
N ALA A 163 -8.23 -17.41 35.01
CA ALA A 163 -9.07 -18.60 35.17
C ALA A 163 -9.30 -19.38 33.87
N ILE A 164 -9.05 -18.77 32.71
CA ILE A 164 -9.17 -19.39 31.38
C ILE A 164 -7.85 -20.07 31.00
N ALA A 165 -6.74 -19.32 31.04
CA ALA A 165 -5.41 -19.81 30.64
C ALA A 165 -4.29 -19.03 31.36
N PRO A 166 -3.03 -19.54 31.35
CA PRO A 166 -1.87 -18.75 31.76
C PRO A 166 -1.92 -17.35 31.13
N THR A 167 -1.85 -16.30 31.95
CA THR A 167 -2.06 -14.92 31.50
C THR A 167 -0.89 -14.04 31.89
N VAL A 168 -0.28 -13.38 30.91
CA VAL A 168 0.87 -12.48 31.09
C VAL A 168 0.49 -11.07 30.68
N PHE A 169 0.68 -10.12 31.61
CA PHE A 169 0.36 -8.71 31.38
C PHE A 169 1.62 -7.84 31.38
N ALA A 170 1.77 -7.05 30.32
CA ALA A 170 2.59 -5.85 30.33
C ALA A 170 2.05 -4.84 31.37
N GLU A 171 2.92 -4.03 31.97
CA GLU A 171 2.48 -2.98 32.93
C GLU A 171 1.77 -1.86 32.18
N ASN A 172 2.40 -1.35 31.11
CA ASN A 172 1.95 -0.22 30.32
C ASN A 172 2.03 -0.50 28.80
N ILE A 173 1.42 0.39 28.02
CA ILE A 173 1.53 0.46 26.56
C ILE A 173 2.30 1.72 26.13
N GLY A 174 2.57 1.87 24.84
CA GLY A 174 3.19 3.07 24.30
C GLY A 174 4.71 3.02 24.39
N ARG A 175 5.34 3.90 25.17
CA ARG A 175 6.81 4.07 25.18
C ARG A 175 7.61 2.83 25.57
N VAL A 176 7.00 1.89 26.30
CA VAL A 176 7.64 0.67 26.81
C VAL A 176 7.49 -0.53 25.86
N TRP A 177 7.33 -0.26 24.57
CA TRP A 177 7.03 -1.29 23.57
C TRP A 177 8.18 -2.30 23.40
N GLN A 178 9.43 -1.90 23.64
CA GLN A 178 10.60 -2.81 23.63
C GLN A 178 10.57 -3.77 24.82
N GLU A 179 10.29 -3.28 26.02
CA GLU A 179 10.17 -4.13 27.22
C GLU A 179 9.00 -5.10 27.07
N ASN A 180 7.91 -4.64 26.46
CA ASN A 180 6.76 -5.49 26.14
C ASN A 180 7.14 -6.59 25.14
N LEU A 181 7.86 -6.28 24.05
CA LEU A 181 8.38 -7.29 23.13
C LEU A 181 9.23 -8.35 23.85
N LEU A 182 10.13 -7.93 24.74
CA LEU A 182 10.97 -8.86 25.51
C LEU A 182 10.16 -9.71 26.50
N LEU A 183 9.13 -9.15 27.13
CA LEU A 183 8.19 -9.89 27.97
C LEU A 183 7.43 -10.95 27.15
N TYR A 184 6.97 -10.61 25.95
CA TYR A 184 6.24 -11.53 25.08
C TYR A 184 7.16 -12.62 24.52
N ALA A 185 8.41 -12.27 24.20
CA ALA A 185 9.46 -13.21 23.83
C ALA A 185 9.73 -14.20 24.97
N GLN A 186 9.81 -13.73 26.22
CA GLN A 186 9.94 -14.60 27.39
C GLN A 186 8.71 -15.50 27.57
N ALA A 187 7.50 -14.95 27.39
CA ALA A 187 6.26 -15.70 27.51
C ALA A 187 6.10 -16.79 26.44
N THR A 188 6.78 -16.65 25.31
CA THR A 188 6.78 -17.61 24.19
C THR A 188 8.06 -18.45 24.12
N CYS A 189 9.00 -18.24 25.04
CA CYS A 189 10.34 -18.84 25.05
C CYS A 189 11.13 -18.60 23.75
N LEU A 190 10.97 -17.41 23.18
CA LEU A 190 11.65 -16.88 22.01
C LEU A 190 12.59 -15.72 22.38
N GLU A 191 13.21 -15.78 23.56
CA GLU A 191 14.05 -14.69 24.09
C GLU A 191 15.20 -14.31 23.14
N ASP A 192 15.81 -15.29 22.46
CA ASP A 192 16.87 -15.04 21.48
C ASP A 192 16.36 -14.24 20.27
N LYS A 193 15.15 -14.55 19.79
CA LYS A 193 14.51 -13.82 18.68
C LYS A 193 14.07 -12.42 19.11
N GLY A 194 13.51 -12.28 20.31
CA GLY A 194 13.17 -10.98 20.88
C GLY A 194 14.41 -10.09 21.06
N ALA A 195 15.50 -10.66 21.57
CA ALA A 195 16.78 -9.96 21.72
C ALA A 195 17.37 -9.56 20.35
N ALA A 196 17.27 -10.42 19.34
CA ALA A 196 17.70 -10.10 17.98
C ALA A 196 16.90 -8.92 17.38
N LEU A 197 15.57 -8.92 17.50
CA LEU A 197 14.72 -7.82 17.03
C LEU A 197 15.07 -6.48 17.70
N VAL A 198 15.34 -6.49 19.01
CA VAL A 198 15.80 -5.29 19.74
C VAL A 198 17.19 -4.85 19.28
N ALA A 199 18.11 -5.79 19.06
CA ALA A 199 19.44 -5.48 18.56
C ALA A 199 19.39 -4.87 17.15
N ASP A 200 18.56 -5.41 16.26
CA ASP A 200 18.36 -4.88 14.91
C ASP A 200 17.76 -3.46 14.97
N TRP A 201 16.76 -3.23 15.81
CA TRP A 201 16.21 -1.90 16.06
C TRP A 201 17.30 -0.91 16.52
N GLN A 202 18.12 -1.29 17.50
CA GLN A 202 19.21 -0.44 18.00
C GLN A 202 20.25 -0.15 16.91
N ALA A 203 20.56 -1.13 16.06
CA ALA A 203 21.46 -0.94 14.93
C ALA A 203 20.89 0.07 13.92
N ARG A 204 19.60 -0.04 13.59
CA ARG A 204 18.91 0.90 12.71
C ARG A 204 18.87 2.32 13.30
N ILE A 205 18.60 2.45 14.60
CA ILE A 205 18.61 3.76 15.28
C ILE A 205 20.02 4.38 15.26
N ALA A 206 21.06 3.59 15.48
CA ALA A 206 22.44 4.07 15.40
C ALA A 206 22.80 4.56 14.00
N ASP A 207 22.44 3.79 12.96
CA ASP A 207 22.64 4.17 11.56
C ASP A 207 21.86 5.44 11.19
N PHE A 208 20.59 5.54 11.58
CA PHE A 208 19.77 6.73 11.36
C PHE A 208 20.42 7.97 11.97
N ARG A 209 20.86 7.88 13.23
CA ARG A 209 21.51 8.98 13.95
C ARG A 209 22.82 9.42 13.29
N GLU A 210 23.62 8.45 12.84
CA GLU A 210 24.86 8.72 12.12
C GLU A 210 24.59 9.48 10.82
N LYS A 211 23.65 8.98 10.00
CA LYS A 211 23.27 9.60 8.72
C LYS A 211 22.64 10.98 8.90
N MET A 212 21.84 11.17 9.95
CA MET A 212 21.23 12.46 10.24
C MET A 212 22.24 13.55 10.57
N GLY A 213 23.35 13.23 11.25
CA GLY A 213 24.38 14.20 11.62
C GLY A 213 23.80 15.45 12.28
N ASP A 214 24.11 16.62 11.72
CA ASP A 214 23.62 17.92 12.24
C ASP A 214 22.10 18.10 12.11
N LYS A 215 21.43 17.36 11.22
CA LYS A 215 19.95 17.38 11.06
C LYS A 215 19.22 16.85 12.30
N LEU A 216 19.90 16.17 13.23
CA LEU A 216 19.32 15.79 14.52
C LEU A 216 18.83 17.00 15.34
N ALA A 217 19.36 18.20 15.06
CA ALA A 217 18.91 19.44 15.68
C ALA A 217 17.54 19.93 15.17
N THR A 218 16.98 19.32 14.13
CA THR A 218 15.65 19.67 13.60
C THR A 218 14.56 19.39 14.64
N GLU A 219 13.83 20.43 15.04
CA GLU A 219 12.75 20.35 16.02
C GLU A 219 11.47 19.78 15.41
N ILE A 220 11.10 18.55 15.82
CA ILE A 220 9.93 17.84 15.31
C ILE A 220 8.71 18.11 16.19
N SER A 221 7.67 18.67 15.59
CA SER A 221 6.34 18.80 16.18
C SER A 221 5.49 17.59 15.82
N LEU A 222 4.79 17.00 16.80
CA LEU A 222 3.87 15.88 16.60
C LEU A 222 2.45 16.24 17.00
N VAL A 223 1.58 16.39 16.01
CA VAL A 223 0.18 16.78 16.21
C VAL A 223 -0.76 15.64 15.83
N ARG A 224 -1.90 15.56 16.51
CA ARG A 224 -2.98 14.66 16.14
C ARG A 224 -4.32 15.38 16.22
N PHE A 225 -5.11 15.25 15.16
CA PHE A 225 -6.50 15.67 15.10
C PHE A 225 -7.40 14.45 15.26
N ARG A 226 -8.32 14.53 16.22
CA ARG A 226 -9.42 13.58 16.45
C ARG A 226 -10.74 14.30 16.18
N SER A 227 -11.87 13.62 16.25
CA SER A 227 -13.17 14.25 16.00
C SER A 227 -13.54 15.37 17.00
N ASP A 228 -12.91 15.43 18.17
CA ASP A 228 -13.36 16.27 19.30
C ASP A 228 -12.35 17.33 19.78
N GLU A 229 -11.17 17.47 19.18
CA GLU A 229 -9.94 16.96 19.78
C GLU A 229 -8.63 17.23 19.01
N ALA A 230 -7.93 18.37 19.17
CA ALA A 230 -6.53 18.48 18.73
C ALA A 230 -5.54 18.28 19.90
N ARG A 231 -4.49 17.48 19.68
CA ARG A 231 -3.49 17.13 20.69
C ARG A 231 -2.07 17.18 20.14
N ILE A 232 -1.11 17.41 21.03
CA ILE A 232 0.32 17.18 20.78
C ILE A 232 0.75 15.89 21.47
N TYR A 233 1.56 15.06 20.80
CA TYR A 233 2.22 13.90 21.41
C TYR A 233 3.60 14.29 21.93
N THR A 234 3.79 14.21 23.24
CA THR A 234 5.04 14.58 23.92
C THR A 234 5.91 13.36 24.16
N THR A 235 5.34 12.34 24.82
CA THR A 235 5.99 11.04 25.08
C THR A 235 5.25 9.91 24.33
N GLY A 236 4.91 8.81 25.00
CA GLY A 236 4.20 7.68 24.39
C GLY A 236 5.00 6.97 23.30
N PHE A 237 4.31 6.23 22.43
CA PHE A 237 4.94 5.46 21.37
C PHE A 237 5.75 6.33 20.38
N PRO A 238 5.13 7.31 19.67
CA PRO A 238 5.90 8.11 18.70
C PRO A 238 6.97 8.97 19.37
N GLY A 239 6.71 9.51 20.57
CA GLY A 239 7.71 10.27 21.31
C GLY A 239 8.94 9.45 21.70
N SER A 240 8.75 8.16 22.06
CA SER A 240 9.87 7.25 22.34
C SER A 240 10.75 7.00 21.12
N ILE A 241 10.13 6.80 19.94
CA ILE A 241 10.87 6.57 18.69
C ILE A 241 11.66 7.82 18.27
N LEU A 242 11.05 9.01 18.32
CA LEU A 242 11.76 10.26 18.03
C LEU A 242 12.93 10.50 18.98
N TYR A 243 12.75 10.19 20.26
CA TYR A 243 13.82 10.30 21.26
C TYR A 243 14.98 9.35 20.97
N GLU A 244 14.69 8.09 20.65
CA GLU A 244 15.71 7.10 20.30
C GLU A 244 16.43 7.48 19.00
N ALA A 245 15.69 7.95 17.99
CA ALA A 245 16.20 8.49 16.74
C ALA A 245 17.05 9.76 16.94
N GLY A 246 17.02 10.37 18.13
CA GLY A 246 17.83 11.52 18.51
C GLY A 246 17.33 12.85 17.95
N LEU A 247 16.09 12.92 17.48
CA LEU A 247 15.51 14.13 16.90
C LEU A 247 15.11 15.12 18.00
N ALA A 248 15.41 16.40 17.77
CA ALA A 248 15.01 17.46 18.68
C ALA A 248 13.49 17.66 18.70
N ARG A 249 12.97 18.25 19.78
CA ARG A 249 11.56 18.59 19.96
C ARG A 249 11.46 20.07 20.35
N PRO A 250 10.42 20.80 19.90
CA PRO A 250 10.16 22.16 20.37
C PRO A 250 10.05 22.22 21.90
N GLU A 251 10.42 23.35 22.52
CA GLU A 251 10.44 23.52 23.99
C GLU A 251 9.10 23.14 24.63
N GLU A 252 7.98 23.50 24.00
CA GLU A 252 6.62 23.22 24.49
C GLU A 252 6.23 21.74 24.41
N GLN A 253 6.97 20.94 23.65
CA GLN A 253 6.71 19.51 23.44
C GLN A 253 7.79 18.61 24.07
N TYR A 254 8.89 19.20 24.53
CA TYR A 254 10.03 18.49 25.08
C TYR A 254 9.89 18.24 26.59
N PHE A 255 10.14 17.00 27.00
CA PHE A 255 10.29 16.61 28.41
C PHE A 255 11.58 15.77 28.56
N PRO A 256 12.41 16.00 29.59
CA PRO A 256 13.55 15.14 29.89
C PRO A 256 13.12 13.69 30.14
N ILE A 257 13.90 12.72 29.67
CA ILE A 257 13.56 11.28 29.76
C ILE A 257 13.31 10.84 31.20
N GLU A 258 14.01 11.42 32.17
CA GLU A 258 13.86 11.12 33.60
C GLU A 258 12.52 11.57 34.18
N GLU A 259 11.82 12.47 33.49
CA GLU A 259 10.52 13.02 33.91
C GLU A 259 9.34 12.36 33.16
N TRP A 260 9.59 11.43 32.23
CA TRP A 260 8.54 10.84 31.38
C TRP A 260 7.47 10.04 32.15
N ASP A 261 7.80 9.53 33.34
CA ASP A 261 6.81 8.86 34.20
C ASP A 261 5.74 9.83 34.73
N GLU A 262 6.09 11.11 34.89
CA GLU A 262 5.20 12.17 35.40
C GLU A 262 4.69 13.10 34.29
N ALA A 263 5.39 13.16 33.15
CA ALA A 263 5.02 13.98 32.01
C ALA A 263 3.70 13.52 31.37
N PRO A 264 2.86 14.46 30.88
CA PRO A 264 1.70 14.08 30.08
C PRO A 264 2.18 13.35 28.82
N GLN A 265 1.48 12.30 28.39
CA GLN A 265 1.73 11.67 27.07
C GLN A 265 1.19 12.50 25.91
N VAL A 266 0.08 13.20 26.17
CA VAL A 266 -0.57 14.09 25.22
C VAL A 266 -0.94 15.40 25.88
N ILE A 267 -0.85 16.49 25.14
CA ILE A 267 -1.36 17.81 25.53
C ILE A 267 -2.57 18.11 24.65
N THR A 268 -3.76 18.14 25.25
CA THR A 268 -4.97 18.64 24.58
C THR A 268 -4.90 20.16 24.44
N LEU A 269 -5.24 20.66 23.26
CA LEU A 269 -5.10 22.08 22.92
C LEU A 269 -6.46 22.78 22.83
N SER A 270 -6.49 24.07 23.17
CA SER A 270 -7.46 25.03 22.63
C SER A 270 -6.86 25.74 21.41
N LYS A 271 -7.71 26.39 20.60
CA LYS A 271 -7.25 27.13 19.39
C LYS A 271 -6.26 28.25 19.74
N GLU A 272 -6.35 28.85 20.92
CA GLU A 272 -5.37 29.84 21.40
C GLU A 272 -3.97 29.25 21.63
N GLN A 273 -3.88 27.92 21.76
CA GLN A 273 -2.63 27.17 21.96
C GLN A 273 -2.04 26.62 20.66
N ILE A 274 -2.62 26.92 19.49
CA ILE A 274 -2.03 26.59 18.17
C ILE A 274 -0.53 26.94 18.08
N PRO A 275 -0.02 28.05 18.64
CA PRO A 275 1.42 28.31 18.65
C PRO A 275 2.30 27.20 19.25
N MET A 276 1.77 26.35 20.15
CA MET A 276 2.50 25.21 20.71
C MET A 276 2.75 24.09 19.69
N MET A 277 2.04 24.11 18.55
CA MET A 277 2.20 23.16 17.47
C MET A 277 3.41 23.50 16.56
N ASP A 278 4.04 24.66 16.71
CA ASP A 278 5.17 25.05 15.83
C ASP A 278 6.39 24.13 16.00
N GLY A 279 7.30 24.18 15.02
CA GLY A 279 8.55 23.42 14.98
C GLY A 279 9.35 23.75 13.72
N ASP A 280 10.43 23.02 13.47
CA ASP A 280 11.08 23.04 12.15
C ASP A 280 10.29 22.18 11.15
N VAL A 281 9.80 21.03 11.61
CA VAL A 281 8.97 20.09 10.85
C VAL A 281 7.79 19.67 11.73
N MET A 282 6.59 19.60 11.14
CA MET A 282 5.41 19.08 11.81
C MET A 282 4.93 17.83 11.10
N PHE A 283 4.91 16.71 11.83
CA PHE A 283 4.14 15.54 11.43
C PHE A 283 2.78 15.57 12.11
N TYR A 284 1.71 15.37 11.35
CA TYR A 284 0.36 15.33 11.90
C TYR A 284 -0.42 14.08 11.49
N MET A 285 -1.23 13.58 12.42
CA MET A 285 -2.14 12.44 12.21
C MET A 285 -3.59 12.93 12.23
N VAL A 286 -4.46 12.30 11.42
CA VAL A 286 -5.92 12.55 11.40
C VAL A 286 -6.66 11.24 11.66
N SER A 287 -7.51 11.22 12.69
CA SER A 287 -8.16 10.01 13.19
C SER A 287 -9.64 9.93 12.83
N ASP A 288 -9.91 9.68 11.56
CA ASP A 288 -11.27 9.68 11.01
C ASP A 288 -12.08 8.40 11.32
N TRP A 289 -11.42 7.25 11.55
CA TRP A 289 -12.03 5.99 12.00
C TRP A 289 -13.42 5.68 11.39
N GLY A 290 -13.53 5.80 10.05
CA GLY A 290 -14.76 5.51 9.31
C GLY A 290 -15.74 6.68 9.13
N ASN A 291 -15.40 7.89 9.58
CA ASN A 291 -16.14 9.13 9.33
C ASN A 291 -15.20 10.27 8.88
N THR A 292 -15.67 11.52 8.83
CA THR A 292 -14.88 12.69 8.40
C THR A 292 -14.72 13.75 9.49
N GLU A 293 -15.12 13.46 10.73
CA GLU A 293 -15.17 14.47 11.80
C GLU A 293 -13.78 14.96 12.21
N ALA A 294 -12.75 14.10 12.16
CA ALA A 294 -11.39 14.50 12.49
C ALA A 294 -10.76 15.32 11.35
N THR A 295 -11.06 15.01 10.09
CA THR A 295 -10.70 15.84 8.94
C THR A 295 -11.39 17.20 8.98
N GLU A 296 -12.68 17.25 9.33
CA GLU A 296 -13.42 18.51 9.51
C GLU A 296 -12.81 19.36 10.64
N LEU A 297 -12.44 18.72 11.75
CA LEU A 297 -11.74 19.41 12.83
C LEU A 297 -10.36 19.91 12.38
N GLN A 298 -9.58 19.08 11.68
CA GLN A 298 -8.27 19.48 11.16
C GLN A 298 -8.41 20.70 10.26
N GLN A 299 -9.39 20.73 9.36
CA GLN A 299 -9.67 21.87 8.50
C GLN A 299 -10.02 23.12 9.32
N ASP A 300 -10.94 23.00 10.30
CA ASP A 300 -11.33 24.09 11.20
C ASP A 300 -10.14 24.66 12.01
N TRP A 301 -9.17 23.83 12.35
CA TRP A 301 -7.95 24.27 13.04
C TRP A 301 -6.95 24.92 12.10
N THR A 302 -6.78 24.41 10.88
CA THR A 302 -5.84 24.98 9.89
C THR A 302 -6.33 26.29 9.26
N ASP A 303 -7.65 26.53 9.28
CA ASP A 303 -8.26 27.79 8.86
C ASP A 303 -8.07 28.94 9.89
N GLU A 304 -7.67 28.63 11.13
CA GLU A 304 -7.47 29.64 12.16
C GLU A 304 -6.33 30.62 11.81
N PRO A 305 -6.50 31.94 12.06
CA PRO A 305 -5.43 32.91 11.80
C PRO A 305 -4.13 32.60 12.54
N LEU A 306 -4.19 31.97 13.72
CA LEU A 306 -3.00 31.56 14.48
C LEU A 306 -2.21 30.45 13.77
N TRP A 307 -2.88 29.54 13.06
CA TRP A 307 -2.21 28.49 12.28
C TRP A 307 -1.31 29.09 11.19
N GLN A 308 -1.82 30.11 10.50
CA GLN A 308 -1.09 30.83 9.44
C GLN A 308 0.13 31.62 9.98
N THR A 309 0.24 31.80 11.30
CA THR A 309 1.40 32.44 11.93
C THR A 309 2.53 31.48 12.29
N LEU A 310 2.28 30.17 12.27
CA LEU A 310 3.29 29.17 12.59
C LEU A 310 4.41 29.18 11.55
N ARG A 311 5.66 29.12 12.01
CA ARG A 311 6.83 29.09 11.13
C ARG A 311 6.81 27.85 10.25
N VAL A 312 6.52 26.69 10.83
CA VAL A 312 6.43 25.41 10.12
C VAL A 312 5.43 25.43 8.97
N VAL A 313 4.32 26.18 9.13
CA VAL A 313 3.29 26.37 8.08
C VAL A 313 3.79 27.32 6.99
N GLN A 314 4.42 28.43 7.38
CA GLN A 314 4.97 29.41 6.43
C GLN A 314 6.11 28.84 5.58
N GLU A 315 6.87 27.90 6.14
CA GLU A 315 7.95 27.18 5.47
C GLU A 315 7.47 25.94 4.70
N GLY A 316 6.17 25.62 4.77
CA GLY A 316 5.56 24.48 4.09
C GLY A 316 6.05 23.12 4.61
N GLN A 317 6.46 23.05 5.88
CA GLN A 317 7.06 21.87 6.52
C GLN A 317 6.05 21.07 7.35
N THR A 318 4.79 20.98 6.91
CA THR A 318 3.72 20.22 7.56
C THR A 318 3.37 18.98 6.75
N TYR A 319 3.46 17.80 7.36
CA TYR A 319 3.35 16.53 6.66
C TYR A 319 2.35 15.60 7.36
N PRO A 320 1.33 15.08 6.65
CA PRO A 320 0.49 14.02 7.18
C PRO A 320 1.31 12.74 7.32
N VAL A 321 1.04 11.96 8.36
CA VAL A 321 1.65 10.65 8.60
C VAL A 321 0.60 9.61 8.94
N ASN A 322 0.88 8.34 8.59
CA ASN A 322 -0.05 7.24 8.80
C ASN A 322 -0.16 6.90 10.30
N GLU A 323 -1.33 7.17 10.88
CA GLU A 323 -1.60 6.95 12.30
C GLU A 323 -1.45 5.47 12.73
N GLN A 324 -1.65 4.54 11.79
CA GLN A 324 -1.66 3.10 12.07
C GLN A 324 -0.31 2.65 12.63
N HIS A 325 0.82 3.02 12.02
CA HIS A 325 2.15 2.73 12.57
C HIS A 325 2.78 3.88 13.35
N TRP A 326 2.35 5.13 13.19
CA TRP A 326 2.86 6.24 14.02
C TRP A 326 2.32 6.24 15.44
N ASN A 327 1.18 5.57 15.71
CA ASN A 327 0.60 5.58 17.05
C ASN A 327 -0.17 4.31 17.42
N LEU A 328 -1.05 3.80 16.55
CA LEU A 328 -2.03 2.78 16.95
C LEU A 328 -1.41 1.38 17.11
N GLY A 329 -0.46 1.03 16.25
CA GLY A 329 0.18 -0.28 16.19
C GLY A 329 0.95 -0.64 17.45
N GLY A 330 1.78 0.28 17.95
CA GLY A 330 2.38 0.19 19.28
C GLY A 330 3.35 -0.98 19.52
N GLY A 331 3.86 -1.63 18.45
CA GLY A 331 4.83 -2.72 18.50
C GLY A 331 6.07 -2.47 17.63
N ILE A 332 6.93 -3.49 17.53
CA ILE A 332 8.23 -3.40 16.84
C ILE A 332 8.08 -3.24 15.32
N GLN A 333 7.06 -3.85 14.69
CA GLN A 333 6.84 -3.67 13.26
C GLN A 333 6.40 -2.23 12.98
N ALA A 334 5.43 -1.70 13.76
CA ALA A 334 5.06 -0.29 13.71
C ALA A 334 6.25 0.66 13.93
N ALA A 335 7.13 0.35 14.89
CA ALA A 335 8.30 1.17 15.19
C ALA A 335 9.27 1.21 14.00
N ASN A 336 9.52 0.05 13.37
CA ASN A 336 10.33 -0.04 12.17
C ASN A 336 9.72 0.74 11.00
N ARG A 337 8.39 0.71 10.81
CA ARG A 337 7.70 1.50 9.79
C ARG A 337 7.78 3.00 10.05
N MET A 338 7.62 3.44 11.30
CA MET A 338 7.81 4.85 11.66
C MET A 338 9.26 5.29 11.41
N LEU A 339 10.24 4.44 11.71
CA LEU A 339 11.63 4.72 11.38
C LEU A 339 11.88 4.74 9.86
N ASP A 340 11.25 3.85 9.08
CA ASP A 340 11.29 3.86 7.61
C ASP A 340 10.78 5.20 7.06
N ASP A 341 9.69 5.74 7.63
CA ASP A 341 9.16 7.05 7.25
C ASP A 341 10.14 8.18 7.58
N LEU A 342 10.85 8.10 8.71
CA LEU A 342 11.89 9.08 9.07
C LEU A 342 13.11 8.99 8.14
N TYR A 343 13.55 7.79 7.77
CA TYR A 343 14.57 7.58 6.74
C TYR A 343 14.13 8.17 5.41
N GLN A 344 12.91 7.87 5.00
CA GLN A 344 12.32 8.42 3.79
C GLN A 344 12.26 9.94 3.81
N PHE A 345 11.89 10.52 4.94
CA PHE A 345 11.72 11.96 5.04
C PHE A 345 13.06 12.71 5.04
N PHE A 346 14.04 12.25 5.82
CA PHE A 346 15.29 12.99 6.02
C PHE A 346 16.48 12.54 5.16
N LEU A 347 16.47 11.27 4.73
CA LEU A 347 17.64 10.57 4.21
C LEU A 347 17.39 9.89 2.85
N ALA A 348 16.19 10.00 2.25
CA ALA A 348 15.91 9.43 0.93
C ALA A 348 16.86 9.93 -0.18
N ASP A 349 17.42 11.12 -0.01
CA ASP A 349 18.44 11.68 -0.91
C ASP A 349 19.87 11.19 -0.60
N GLU A 350 20.13 10.68 0.60
CA GLU A 350 21.47 10.30 1.09
C GLU A 350 21.74 8.78 1.04
N GLU A 351 20.71 7.93 1.03
CA GLU A 351 20.88 6.48 0.90
C GLU A 351 21.30 6.03 -0.52
N THR A 352 21.31 6.96 -1.47
CA THR A 352 21.95 6.80 -2.79
C THR A 352 23.44 7.17 -2.79
N ALA A 353 24.00 7.65 -1.67
CA ALA A 353 25.40 8.07 -1.58
C ALA A 353 26.35 7.02 -0.94
N GLY A 354 25.82 5.93 -0.38
CA GLY A 354 26.59 4.87 0.29
C GLY A 354 26.89 3.62 -0.55
N ALA A 355 26.20 3.44 -1.68
CA ALA A 355 26.45 2.36 -2.63
C ALA A 355 26.79 2.96 -4.00
N ASP A 356 28.09 2.97 -4.30
CA ASP A 356 28.73 3.42 -5.53
C ASP A 356 28.66 4.94 -5.80
N THR A 357 29.83 5.57 -5.69
CA THR A 357 30.10 6.91 -6.22
C THR A 357 30.04 6.88 -7.74
N GLY A 358 28.82 6.90 -8.27
CA GLY A 358 28.52 7.20 -9.66
C GLY A 358 27.57 8.38 -9.69
N THR A 359 28.09 9.59 -9.84
CA THR A 359 27.32 10.64 -10.50
C THR A 359 27.00 10.13 -11.91
N SER A 360 25.84 9.53 -12.08
CA SER A 360 25.09 9.65 -13.31
C SER A 360 23.88 10.50 -12.89
N ASP A 361 23.80 11.75 -13.35
CA ASP A 361 22.80 12.07 -14.37
C ASP A 361 21.99 10.81 -14.71
N ARG A 362 20.91 10.53 -13.96
CA ARG A 362 19.88 9.65 -14.51
C ARG A 362 19.43 10.42 -15.73
N GLN A 363 19.83 9.93 -16.90
CA GLN A 363 19.50 10.59 -18.13
C GLN A 363 17.98 10.65 -18.20
N THR A 364 17.46 11.86 -18.34
CA THR A 364 16.05 12.10 -18.55
C THR A 364 15.83 12.39 -20.02
N HIS A 365 14.60 12.20 -20.47
CA HIS A 365 14.14 12.73 -21.73
C HIS A 365 12.83 13.48 -21.49
N THR A 366 12.67 14.58 -22.22
CA THR A 366 11.48 15.42 -22.08
C THR A 366 10.31 14.77 -22.80
N ILE A 367 9.19 14.63 -22.10
CA ILE A 367 7.89 14.27 -22.65
C ILE A 367 7.01 15.51 -22.72
N HIS A 368 6.43 15.74 -23.89
CA HIS A 368 5.39 16.73 -24.08
C HIS A 368 4.03 16.06 -23.94
N HIS A 369 3.18 16.58 -23.07
CA HIS A 369 1.82 16.09 -22.89
C HIS A 369 0.85 17.27 -22.71
N ALA A 370 -0.44 16.98 -22.54
CA ALA A 370 -1.50 17.98 -22.63
C ALA A 370 -1.40 19.13 -21.60
N LEU A 371 -0.66 18.93 -20.50
CA LEU A 371 -0.53 19.91 -19.41
C LEU A 371 0.86 20.54 -19.32
N GLY A 372 1.80 20.17 -20.19
CA GLY A 372 3.13 20.77 -20.22
C GLY A 372 4.23 19.83 -20.71
N GLU A 373 5.46 20.17 -20.32
CA GLU A 373 6.66 19.40 -20.56
C GLU A 373 7.15 18.86 -19.21
N VAL A 374 7.56 17.60 -19.19
CA VAL A 374 8.08 16.94 -18.00
C VAL A 374 9.30 16.11 -18.38
N ASP A 375 10.36 16.20 -17.59
CA ASP A 375 11.54 15.36 -17.75
C ASP A 375 11.30 14.02 -17.05
N VAL A 376 11.29 12.94 -17.84
CA VAL A 376 11.03 11.57 -17.38
C VAL A 376 12.34 10.80 -17.39
N PRO A 377 12.60 9.91 -16.40
CA PRO A 377 13.75 9.02 -16.45
C PRO A 377 13.77 8.16 -17.72
N ILE A 378 14.92 8.01 -18.39
CA ILE A 378 15.09 7.12 -19.56
C ILE A 378 14.80 5.64 -19.21
N ASP A 379 14.95 5.25 -17.95
CA ASP A 379 14.63 3.89 -17.49
C ASP A 379 13.93 3.96 -16.12
N PRO A 380 12.61 4.24 -16.11
CA PRO A 380 11.84 4.35 -14.87
C PRO A 380 11.70 2.97 -14.22
N GLN A 381 11.98 2.87 -12.92
CA GLN A 381 12.00 1.63 -12.15
C GLN A 381 10.74 1.44 -11.29
N ARG A 382 10.05 2.54 -10.95
CA ARG A 382 8.90 2.56 -10.04
C ARG A 382 7.75 3.29 -10.72
N VAL A 383 7.10 2.59 -11.63
CA VAL A 383 6.01 3.17 -12.43
C VAL A 383 4.68 3.00 -11.70
N VAL A 384 3.96 4.09 -11.48
CA VAL A 384 2.55 4.08 -11.08
C VAL A 384 1.68 4.32 -12.30
N VAL A 385 0.60 3.53 -12.44
CA VAL A 385 -0.27 3.57 -13.62
C VAL A 385 -1.72 3.76 -13.19
N LEU A 386 -2.21 4.98 -13.34
CA LEU A 386 -3.58 5.35 -12.96
C LEU A 386 -4.63 4.86 -13.95
N ASP A 387 -4.22 4.39 -15.12
CA ASP A 387 -5.10 3.83 -16.13
C ASP A 387 -4.36 2.98 -17.17
N ALA A 388 -5.03 2.00 -17.78
CA ALA A 388 -4.51 1.18 -18.88
C ALA A 388 -3.22 0.43 -18.51
N MET A 389 -3.21 -0.19 -17.33
CA MET A 389 -2.08 -0.96 -16.78
C MET A 389 -1.53 -2.00 -17.78
N ASP A 390 -2.39 -2.68 -18.54
CA ASP A 390 -1.95 -3.74 -19.46
C ASP A 390 -1.01 -3.23 -20.54
N ASN A 391 -1.10 -1.94 -20.91
CA ASN A 391 -0.16 -1.34 -21.84
C ASN A 391 1.26 -1.31 -21.26
N VAL A 392 1.40 -1.07 -19.95
CA VAL A 392 2.70 -1.05 -19.27
C VAL A 392 3.23 -2.47 -19.05
N LEU A 393 2.35 -3.40 -18.68
CA LEU A 393 2.67 -4.83 -18.59
C LEU A 393 3.12 -5.41 -19.93
N ALA A 394 2.45 -5.07 -21.05
CA ALA A 394 2.82 -5.50 -22.39
C ALA A 394 4.21 -4.98 -22.82
N LEU A 395 4.68 -3.88 -22.23
CA LEU A 395 6.02 -3.34 -22.44
C LEU A 395 7.07 -3.97 -21.51
N GLY A 396 6.68 -4.99 -20.73
CA GLY A 396 7.57 -5.73 -19.83
C GLY A 396 7.90 -4.97 -18.55
N ILE A 397 7.07 -4.01 -18.14
CA ILE A 397 7.23 -3.27 -16.89
C ILE A 397 6.09 -3.65 -15.95
N THR A 398 6.44 -4.16 -14.77
CA THR A 398 5.50 -4.37 -13.66
C THR A 398 5.37 -3.06 -12.88
N PRO A 399 4.20 -2.40 -12.88
CA PRO A 399 4.03 -1.18 -12.13
C PRO A 399 3.99 -1.48 -10.61
N VAL A 400 4.46 -0.54 -9.80
CA VAL A 400 4.42 -0.68 -8.34
C VAL A 400 3.05 -0.39 -7.76
N GLY A 401 2.17 0.24 -8.55
CA GLY A 401 0.76 0.40 -8.20
C GLY A 401 -0.07 0.80 -9.41
N ALA A 402 -1.33 0.37 -9.41
CA ALA A 402 -2.26 0.70 -10.48
C ALA A 402 -3.70 0.92 -10.01
N SER A 403 -4.39 1.79 -10.73
CA SER A 403 -5.84 2.00 -10.60
C SER A 403 -6.58 1.36 -11.76
N ASN A 404 -7.86 1.07 -11.57
CA ASN A 404 -8.74 0.62 -12.64
C ASN A 404 -10.13 1.27 -12.54
N TRP A 405 -10.83 1.36 -13.67
CA TRP A 405 -12.19 1.92 -13.79
C TRP A 405 -13.23 1.01 -13.12
N MET A 406 -12.89 -0.25 -12.88
CA MET A 406 -13.86 -1.28 -12.54
C MET A 406 -14.04 -1.44 -11.03
N GLY A 407 -14.53 -0.36 -10.40
CA GLY A 407 -15.30 -0.51 -9.17
C GLY A 407 -16.60 -1.23 -9.47
N THR A 408 -16.75 -2.48 -9.03
CA THR A 408 -18.02 -3.18 -9.10
C THR A 408 -19.04 -2.42 -8.24
N ARG A 409 -20.21 -2.14 -8.82
CA ARG A 409 -21.35 -1.55 -8.12
C ARG A 409 -21.97 -2.49 -7.05
N THR A 410 -21.40 -3.68 -6.85
CA THR A 410 -21.91 -4.74 -5.98
C THR A 410 -21.26 -4.81 -4.60
N GLY A 411 -20.33 -3.91 -4.26
CA GLY A 411 -19.80 -3.82 -2.89
C GLY A 411 -18.84 -4.94 -2.47
N GLU A 412 -18.43 -5.81 -3.40
CA GLU A 412 -17.21 -6.61 -3.29
C GLU A 412 -16.04 -5.78 -3.83
N ARG A 413 -14.86 -5.89 -3.20
CA ARG A 413 -13.67 -5.05 -3.47
C ARG A 413 -13.48 -4.82 -4.97
N ALA A 414 -13.26 -3.57 -5.38
CA ALA A 414 -12.77 -3.25 -6.72
C ALA A 414 -11.40 -3.94 -6.89
N THR A 415 -11.34 -5.02 -7.65
CA THR A 415 -10.10 -5.74 -7.97
C THR A 415 -9.59 -5.35 -9.35
N PHE A 416 -8.37 -5.76 -9.67
CA PHE A 416 -7.83 -5.73 -11.02
C PHE A 416 -8.73 -6.51 -12.01
N PRO A 417 -8.64 -6.23 -13.33
CA PRO A 417 -9.44 -6.93 -14.33
C PRO A 417 -9.24 -8.45 -14.25
N GLY A 418 -10.33 -9.22 -14.27
CA GLY A 418 -10.29 -10.67 -14.06
C GLY A 418 -9.62 -11.49 -15.17
N TYR A 419 -9.23 -10.85 -16.29
CA TYR A 419 -8.46 -11.46 -17.37
C TYR A 419 -6.94 -11.43 -17.13
N LEU A 420 -6.47 -10.71 -16.10
CA LEU A 420 -5.09 -10.76 -15.66
C LEU A 420 -4.97 -11.82 -14.54
N ASP A 421 -3.99 -12.71 -14.67
CA ASP A 421 -3.78 -13.74 -13.66
C ASP A 421 -3.12 -13.19 -12.39
N ALA A 422 -3.29 -13.90 -11.27
CA ALA A 422 -2.77 -13.47 -9.98
C ALA A 422 -1.23 -13.33 -9.97
N ALA A 423 -0.51 -14.08 -10.80
CA ALA A 423 0.95 -13.98 -10.90
C ALA A 423 1.39 -12.68 -11.59
N THR A 424 0.64 -12.22 -12.58
CA THR A 424 0.85 -10.94 -13.26
C THR A 424 0.56 -9.75 -12.33
N LEU A 425 -0.37 -9.94 -11.38
CA LEU A 425 -0.81 -8.92 -10.43
C LEU A 425 0.02 -8.90 -9.14
N ASP A 426 0.90 -9.88 -8.94
CA ASP A 426 1.74 -9.98 -7.75
C ASP A 426 2.66 -8.76 -7.63
N GLY A 427 2.67 -8.15 -6.44
CA GLY A 427 3.44 -6.94 -6.15
C GLY A 427 2.92 -5.63 -6.76
N ILE A 428 1.73 -5.63 -7.39
CA ILE A 428 1.09 -4.39 -7.87
C ILE A 428 0.09 -3.89 -6.83
N GLU A 429 0.39 -2.75 -6.21
CA GLU A 429 -0.50 -2.15 -5.21
C GLU A 429 -1.79 -1.61 -5.84
N TRP A 430 -2.94 -1.86 -5.18
CA TRP A 430 -4.23 -1.38 -5.65
C TRP A 430 -4.46 0.07 -5.22
N LEU A 431 -4.58 0.96 -6.20
CA LEU A 431 -4.68 2.40 -5.96
C LEU A 431 -6.13 2.93 -5.88
N GLY A 432 -7.14 2.06 -5.93
CA GLY A 432 -8.55 2.47 -5.96
C GLY A 432 -9.06 2.83 -7.36
N ASP A 433 -10.25 3.44 -7.38
CA ASP A 433 -10.92 3.88 -8.61
C ASP A 433 -10.04 4.86 -9.38
N ASN A 434 -9.89 4.67 -10.68
CA ASN A 434 -9.01 5.51 -11.48
C ASN A 434 -9.42 6.99 -11.55
N LYS A 435 -10.68 7.38 -11.30
CA LYS A 435 -11.04 8.80 -11.23
C LYS A 435 -10.69 9.43 -9.90
N GLN A 436 -10.48 8.62 -8.87
CA GLN A 436 -10.15 9.06 -7.52
C GLN A 436 -9.08 8.14 -6.91
N PRO A 437 -7.88 8.11 -7.53
CA PRO A 437 -6.83 7.22 -7.06
C PRO A 437 -6.31 7.69 -5.70
N ASN A 438 -5.90 6.75 -4.86
CA ASN A 438 -5.43 7.05 -3.51
C ASN A 438 -4.04 7.71 -3.55
N LEU A 439 -4.01 9.03 -3.37
CA LEU A 439 -2.79 9.83 -3.43
C LEU A 439 -1.79 9.51 -2.32
N GLU A 440 -2.26 9.07 -1.15
CA GLU A 440 -1.39 8.67 -0.04
C GLU A 440 -0.63 7.39 -0.38
N VAL A 441 -1.35 6.39 -0.91
CA VAL A 441 -0.74 5.15 -1.39
C VAL A 441 0.23 5.43 -2.53
N ILE A 442 -0.15 6.27 -3.50
CA ILE A 442 0.77 6.68 -4.59
C ILE A 442 2.03 7.34 -4.04
N THR A 443 1.92 8.18 -3.01
CA THR A 443 3.07 8.83 -2.37
C THR A 443 3.96 7.82 -1.66
N ALA A 444 3.36 6.88 -0.91
CA ALA A 444 4.08 5.82 -0.19
C ALA A 444 4.85 4.89 -1.14
N LEU A 445 4.33 4.67 -2.36
CA LEU A 445 4.99 3.87 -3.38
C LEU A 445 6.24 4.52 -3.98
N LYS A 446 6.55 5.78 -3.70
CA LYS A 446 7.73 6.51 -4.25
C LYS A 446 7.93 6.26 -5.76
N PRO A 447 6.94 6.55 -6.61
CA PRO A 447 7.12 6.36 -8.04
C PRO A 447 8.23 7.27 -8.57
N ASP A 448 8.91 6.82 -9.62
CA ASP A 448 9.79 7.67 -10.42
C ASP A 448 9.15 8.08 -11.76
N LEU A 449 7.95 7.57 -12.03
CA LEU A 449 7.06 7.99 -13.10
C LEU A 449 5.60 7.66 -12.76
N ILE A 450 4.69 8.60 -12.99
CA ILE A 450 3.24 8.40 -12.91
C ILE A 450 2.64 8.55 -14.31
N LEU A 451 1.88 7.54 -14.75
CA LEU A 451 1.15 7.53 -16.01
C LEU A 451 -0.35 7.61 -15.75
N GLY A 452 -1.06 8.42 -16.53
CA GLY A 452 -2.51 8.52 -16.41
C GLY A 452 -3.19 9.18 -17.60
N ARG A 453 -4.44 9.63 -17.41
CA ARG A 453 -5.22 10.34 -18.42
C ARG A 453 -5.53 11.78 -18.04
N THR A 454 -5.51 12.65 -19.04
CA THR A 454 -5.84 14.08 -18.86
C THR A 454 -7.29 14.27 -18.44
N ASN A 455 -8.24 13.59 -19.08
CA ASN A 455 -9.68 13.80 -18.82
C ASN A 455 -10.14 13.32 -17.43
N TRP A 456 -9.33 12.55 -16.70
CA TRP A 456 -9.66 12.08 -15.35
C TRP A 456 -8.76 12.67 -14.28
N HIS A 457 -7.46 12.86 -14.56
CA HIS A 457 -6.51 13.25 -13.53
C HIS A 457 -6.03 14.70 -13.65
N ALA A 458 -6.55 15.50 -14.58
CA ALA A 458 -6.13 16.90 -14.72
C ALA A 458 -6.33 17.73 -13.44
N GLU A 459 -7.39 17.46 -12.66
CA GLU A 459 -7.66 18.19 -11.42
C GLU A 459 -6.63 17.89 -10.31
N ILE A 460 -6.06 16.68 -10.30
CA ILE A 460 -5.05 16.24 -9.33
C ILE A 460 -3.62 16.28 -9.89
N TYR A 461 -3.43 16.78 -11.12
CA TYR A 461 -2.14 16.77 -11.82
C TYR A 461 -1.02 17.44 -11.03
N ASN A 462 -1.29 18.59 -10.42
CA ASN A 462 -0.26 19.30 -9.65
C ASN A 462 0.19 18.48 -8.45
N THR A 463 -0.73 17.81 -7.76
CA THR A 463 -0.41 16.93 -6.62
C THR A 463 0.35 15.69 -7.07
N LEU A 464 -0.06 15.07 -8.19
CA LEU A 464 0.70 13.95 -8.76
C LEU A 464 2.12 14.38 -9.16
N SER A 465 2.26 15.59 -9.73
CA SER A 465 3.55 16.15 -10.14
C SER A 465 4.46 16.53 -8.97
N THR A 466 3.92 16.73 -7.75
CA THR A 466 4.74 16.84 -6.55
C THR A 466 5.26 15.50 -6.05
N ILE A 467 4.63 14.39 -6.44
CA ILE A 467 5.04 13.03 -6.06
C ILE A 467 6.13 12.52 -7.02
N ALA A 468 5.90 12.60 -8.33
CA ALA A 468 6.83 12.14 -9.36
C ALA A 468 6.57 12.80 -10.71
N PRO A 469 7.52 12.74 -11.67
CA PRO A 469 7.26 13.06 -13.07
C PRO A 469 5.95 12.42 -13.55
N THR A 470 4.98 13.24 -13.92
CA THR A 470 3.62 12.78 -14.22
C THR A 470 3.28 13.05 -15.68
N VAL A 471 2.94 12.00 -16.41
CA VAL A 471 2.54 12.09 -17.82
C VAL A 471 1.05 11.75 -17.94
N LEU A 472 0.25 12.76 -18.24
CA LEU A 472 -1.19 12.60 -18.50
C LEU A 472 -1.48 12.64 -20.00
N ILE A 473 -2.11 11.57 -20.50
CA ILE A 473 -2.42 11.39 -21.92
C ILE A 473 -3.89 11.71 -22.18
N ASP A 474 -4.14 12.55 -23.20
CA ASP A 474 -5.47 12.70 -23.78
C ASP A 474 -5.63 11.67 -24.89
N GLN A 475 -6.40 10.62 -24.60
CA GLN A 475 -6.60 9.48 -25.50
C GLN A 475 -7.19 9.90 -26.85
N GLU A 476 -8.11 10.86 -26.88
CA GLU A 476 -8.72 11.32 -28.13
C GLU A 476 -7.70 12.10 -28.97
N ALA A 477 -6.88 12.94 -28.32
CA ALA A 477 -5.86 13.74 -29.00
C ALA A 477 -4.74 12.89 -29.61
N VAL A 478 -4.40 11.74 -29.01
CA VAL A 478 -3.32 10.87 -29.50
C VAL A 478 -3.78 9.80 -30.49
N GLY A 479 -5.06 9.73 -30.83
CA GLY A 479 -5.59 8.76 -31.81
C GLY A 479 -6.09 7.46 -31.19
N GLY A 480 -6.69 7.53 -30.00
CA GLY A 480 -7.35 6.40 -29.33
C GLY A 480 -6.39 5.50 -28.56
N TRP A 481 -6.79 4.25 -28.38
CA TRP A 481 -6.06 3.26 -27.58
C TRP A 481 -4.64 2.99 -28.12
N ARG A 482 -4.46 2.96 -29.45
CA ARG A 482 -3.13 2.81 -30.10
C ARG A 482 -2.22 3.97 -29.77
N GLY A 483 -2.76 5.19 -29.85
CA GLY A 483 -2.05 6.41 -29.51
C GLY A 483 -1.64 6.46 -28.04
N GLN A 484 -2.53 6.06 -27.14
CA GLN A 484 -2.23 5.97 -25.71
C GLN A 484 -1.13 4.94 -25.45
N PHE A 485 -1.17 3.78 -26.10
CA PHE A 485 -0.13 2.75 -25.99
C PHE A 485 1.24 3.29 -26.43
N LEU A 486 1.32 3.94 -27.59
CA LEU A 486 2.56 4.59 -28.07
C LEU A 486 3.03 5.72 -27.16
N ALA A 487 2.11 6.49 -26.57
CA ALA A 487 2.46 7.58 -25.67
C ALA A 487 3.03 7.07 -24.33
N TYR A 488 2.45 6.00 -23.77
CA TYR A 488 3.01 5.33 -22.60
C TYR A 488 4.37 4.73 -22.93
N ALA A 489 4.51 4.07 -24.08
CA ALA A 489 5.78 3.55 -24.55
C ALA A 489 6.85 4.65 -24.72
N ALA A 490 6.47 5.83 -25.22
CA ALA A 490 7.39 6.95 -25.30
C ALA A 490 7.87 7.39 -23.92
N ALA A 491 6.95 7.55 -22.95
CA ALA A 491 7.29 7.92 -21.57
C ALA A 491 8.14 6.87 -20.85
N LEU A 492 7.97 5.58 -21.19
CA LEU A 492 8.74 4.47 -20.63
C LEU A 492 10.02 4.16 -21.42
N ASN A 493 10.32 4.93 -22.46
CA ASN A 493 11.40 4.67 -23.41
C ASN A 493 11.39 3.21 -23.96
N ARG A 494 10.21 2.77 -24.40
CA ARG A 494 9.92 1.47 -25.02
C ARG A 494 9.24 1.61 -26.39
N THR A 495 9.43 2.73 -27.09
CA THR A 495 8.78 3.03 -28.37
C THR A 495 8.98 1.95 -29.44
N GLU A 496 10.20 1.41 -29.58
CA GLU A 496 10.48 0.35 -30.56
C GLU A 496 9.71 -0.94 -30.26
N GLN A 497 9.62 -1.33 -28.99
CA GLN A 497 8.84 -2.50 -28.56
C GLN A 497 7.35 -2.30 -28.82
N ALA A 498 6.81 -1.12 -28.51
CA ALA A 498 5.42 -0.80 -28.79
C ALA A 498 5.08 -0.80 -30.28
N GLN A 499 5.98 -0.28 -31.11
CA GLN A 499 5.85 -0.32 -32.56
C GLN A 499 5.84 -1.76 -33.10
N GLN A 500 6.70 -2.63 -32.55
CA GLN A 500 6.69 -4.05 -32.92
C GLN A 500 5.37 -4.73 -32.51
N LEU A 501 4.89 -4.51 -31.29
CA LEU A 501 3.63 -5.09 -30.82
C LEU A 501 2.43 -4.63 -31.64
N LEU A 502 2.39 -3.35 -32.05
CA LEU A 502 1.36 -2.85 -32.97
C LEU A 502 1.50 -3.42 -34.38
N ALA A 503 2.73 -3.59 -34.89
CA ALA A 503 2.95 -4.22 -36.19
C ALA A 503 2.50 -5.69 -36.20
N ASP A 504 2.74 -6.42 -35.11
CA ASP A 504 2.27 -7.80 -34.93
C ASP A 504 0.74 -7.87 -34.89
N TYR A 505 0.11 -6.94 -34.17
CA TYR A 505 -1.35 -6.78 -34.17
C TYR A 505 -1.89 -6.48 -35.58
N ASP A 506 -1.30 -5.52 -36.30
CA ASP A 506 -1.75 -5.12 -37.65
C ASP A 506 -1.57 -6.27 -38.66
N ALA A 507 -0.50 -7.06 -38.52
CA ALA A 507 -0.32 -8.27 -39.33
C ALA A 507 -1.39 -9.33 -39.04
N ARG A 508 -1.76 -9.51 -37.76
CA ARG A 508 -2.81 -10.44 -37.34
C ARG A 508 -4.18 -10.01 -37.89
N THR A 509 -4.56 -8.74 -37.76
CA THR A 509 -5.84 -8.24 -38.27
C THR A 509 -5.91 -8.28 -39.79
N ALA A 510 -4.81 -8.00 -40.50
CA ALA A 510 -4.75 -8.16 -41.95
C ALA A 510 -4.99 -9.62 -42.38
N ALA A 511 -4.38 -10.59 -41.69
CA ALA A 511 -4.58 -12.02 -41.95
C ALA A 511 -6.03 -12.46 -41.68
N LEU A 512 -6.66 -11.95 -40.63
CA LEU A 512 -8.08 -12.19 -40.35
C LEU A 512 -8.99 -11.57 -41.41
N SER A 513 -8.68 -10.35 -41.84
CA SER A 513 -9.43 -9.65 -42.90
C SER A 513 -9.41 -10.43 -44.22
N GLU A 514 -8.26 -11.00 -44.60
CA GLU A 514 -8.15 -11.89 -45.75
C GLU A 514 -9.01 -13.16 -45.60
N GLN A 515 -9.02 -13.77 -44.40
CA GLN A 515 -9.84 -14.95 -44.12
C GLN A 515 -11.33 -14.64 -44.22
N PHE A 516 -11.81 -13.55 -43.61
CA PHE A 516 -13.22 -13.14 -43.72
C PHE A 516 -13.57 -12.76 -45.16
N ALA A 517 -12.69 -12.08 -45.89
CA ALA A 517 -12.92 -11.76 -47.31
C ALA A 517 -13.03 -13.02 -48.20
N ALA A 518 -12.41 -14.14 -47.79
CA ALA A 518 -12.50 -15.43 -48.47
C ALA A 518 -13.80 -16.20 -48.14
N MET A 519 -14.50 -15.85 -47.05
CA MET A 519 -15.80 -16.43 -46.70
C MET A 519 -16.93 -15.83 -47.56
N SER A 520 -17.88 -16.65 -47.98
CA SER A 520 -19.00 -16.19 -48.83
C SER A 520 -20.35 -16.82 -48.44
N PRO A 521 -21.22 -16.08 -47.73
CA PRO A 521 -20.96 -14.80 -47.06
C PRO A 521 -20.06 -15.00 -45.81
N ALA A 522 -19.35 -13.95 -45.42
CA ALA A 522 -18.75 -13.86 -44.10
C ALA A 522 -19.83 -13.55 -43.05
N PRO A 523 -19.75 -14.10 -41.82
CA PRO A 523 -20.75 -13.87 -40.79
C PRO A 523 -20.76 -12.42 -40.32
N GLN A 524 -21.95 -11.83 -40.22
CA GLN A 524 -22.17 -10.52 -39.62
C GLN A 524 -22.24 -10.63 -38.10
N VAL A 525 -21.40 -9.87 -37.41
CA VAL A 525 -21.27 -9.90 -35.96
C VAL A 525 -21.98 -8.72 -35.32
N SER A 526 -22.96 -9.03 -34.48
CA SER A 526 -23.65 -8.11 -33.59
C SER A 526 -22.96 -8.09 -32.21
N VAL A 527 -22.77 -6.91 -31.61
CA VAL A 527 -22.25 -6.79 -30.23
C VAL A 527 -23.22 -5.96 -29.40
N VAL A 528 -23.73 -6.56 -28.34
CA VAL A 528 -24.85 -6.02 -27.58
C VAL A 528 -24.59 -6.12 -26.09
N ARG A 529 -24.77 -5.00 -25.40
CA ARG A 529 -24.72 -4.93 -23.93
C ARG A 529 -26.11 -4.96 -23.33
N PHE A 530 -26.27 -5.74 -22.28
CA PHE A 530 -27.49 -5.84 -21.49
C PHE A 530 -27.22 -5.37 -20.06
N ASP A 531 -27.79 -4.21 -19.72
CA ASP A 531 -27.83 -3.65 -18.38
C ASP A 531 -29.17 -3.98 -17.69
N PRO A 532 -29.39 -3.64 -16.41
CA PRO A 532 -30.64 -3.95 -15.72
C PRO A 532 -31.88 -3.27 -16.32
N ASP A 533 -31.71 -2.10 -16.94
CA ASP A 533 -32.81 -1.24 -17.41
C ASP A 533 -32.69 -0.82 -18.89
N ARG A 534 -31.67 -1.29 -19.61
CA ARG A 534 -31.47 -0.96 -21.04
C ARG A 534 -30.70 -2.01 -21.82
N ILE A 535 -30.96 -2.01 -23.13
CA ILE A 535 -30.22 -2.77 -24.15
C ILE A 535 -29.44 -1.76 -24.99
N VAL A 536 -28.14 -1.98 -25.15
CA VAL A 536 -27.24 -1.08 -25.89
C VAL A 536 -26.56 -1.84 -27.01
N ILE A 537 -26.75 -1.36 -28.23
CA ILE A 537 -26.04 -1.79 -29.43
C ILE A 537 -24.71 -1.04 -29.50
N TYR A 538 -23.61 -1.76 -29.72
CA TYR A 538 -22.30 -1.16 -29.93
C TYR A 538 -21.92 -1.09 -31.41
N GLU A 539 -21.29 0.01 -31.79
CA GLU A 539 -21.02 0.37 -33.19
C GLU A 539 -19.53 0.68 -33.42
N LYS A 540 -19.16 1.20 -34.60
CA LYS A 540 -17.75 1.28 -35.04
C LYS A 540 -16.84 2.10 -34.15
N GLN A 541 -17.34 3.16 -33.49
CA GLN A 541 -16.48 4.11 -32.78
C GLN A 541 -16.18 3.73 -31.33
N ILE A 542 -16.65 2.59 -30.84
CA ILE A 542 -16.16 2.03 -29.59
C ILE A 542 -14.91 1.20 -29.83
N PHE A 543 -14.19 0.89 -28.76
CA PHE A 543 -12.95 0.10 -28.79
C PHE A 543 -13.10 -1.22 -29.56
N ALA A 544 -14.02 -2.10 -29.15
CA ALA A 544 -14.24 -3.36 -29.86
C ALA A 544 -14.69 -3.15 -31.31
N GLY A 545 -15.48 -2.10 -31.59
CA GLY A 545 -15.87 -1.72 -32.94
C GLY A 545 -14.66 -1.43 -33.83
N SER A 546 -13.66 -0.72 -33.29
CA SER A 546 -12.41 -0.44 -34.01
C SER A 546 -11.60 -1.72 -34.28
N VAL A 547 -11.47 -2.61 -33.29
CA VAL A 547 -10.73 -3.88 -33.43
C VAL A 547 -11.38 -4.80 -34.47
N LEU A 548 -12.71 -4.89 -34.46
CA LEU A 548 -13.46 -5.67 -35.45
C LEU A 548 -13.34 -5.08 -36.86
N ALA A 549 -13.34 -3.75 -36.98
CA ALA A 549 -13.12 -3.08 -38.26
C ALA A 549 -11.71 -3.35 -38.80
N ASP A 550 -10.69 -3.33 -37.94
CA ASP A 550 -9.31 -3.65 -38.30
C ASP A 550 -9.19 -5.10 -38.81
N ALA A 551 -9.86 -6.04 -38.13
CA ALA A 551 -9.92 -7.46 -38.51
C ALA A 551 -10.82 -7.76 -39.73
N GLY A 552 -11.51 -6.75 -40.29
CA GLY A 552 -12.40 -6.94 -41.44
C GLY A 552 -13.68 -7.71 -41.13
N VAL A 553 -14.10 -7.78 -39.86
CA VAL A 553 -15.31 -8.50 -39.44
C VAL A 553 -16.56 -7.71 -39.87
N PRO A 554 -17.46 -8.29 -40.69
CA PRO A 554 -18.69 -7.62 -41.10
C PRO A 554 -19.62 -7.34 -39.91
N ARG A 555 -20.35 -6.22 -39.97
CA ARG A 555 -21.34 -5.82 -38.97
C ARG A 555 -22.75 -5.77 -39.60
N PRO A 556 -23.82 -6.06 -38.84
CA PRO A 556 -25.18 -5.78 -39.28
C PRO A 556 -25.35 -4.29 -39.61
N PRO A 557 -26.24 -3.91 -40.56
CA PRO A 557 -26.43 -2.51 -40.95
C PRO A 557 -26.75 -1.56 -39.79
N GLU A 558 -27.45 -2.06 -38.76
CA GLU A 558 -27.77 -1.27 -37.57
C GLU A 558 -26.56 -0.98 -36.67
N GLN A 559 -25.46 -1.71 -36.85
CA GLN A 559 -24.22 -1.59 -36.06
C GLN A 559 -23.02 -1.14 -36.89
N ASP A 560 -23.20 -0.96 -38.20
CA ASP A 560 -22.16 -0.56 -39.16
C ASP A 560 -22.10 0.97 -39.33
N LYS A 561 -22.55 1.75 -38.34
CA LYS A 561 -22.63 3.22 -38.42
C LYS A 561 -21.44 3.89 -37.71
N GLU A 562 -21.13 5.11 -38.15
CA GLU A 562 -20.04 5.95 -37.59
C GLU A 562 -20.48 6.67 -36.31
N GLN A 563 -20.83 5.89 -35.27
CA GLN A 563 -21.15 6.36 -33.92
C GLN A 563 -20.69 5.34 -32.88
N LYS A 564 -20.86 5.66 -31.59
CA LYS A 564 -20.41 4.79 -30.48
C LYS A 564 -21.44 3.70 -30.16
N SER A 565 -22.69 4.06 -29.97
CA SER A 565 -23.72 3.14 -29.51
C SER A 565 -25.13 3.68 -29.69
N GLU A 566 -26.12 2.79 -29.74
CA GLU A 566 -27.55 3.10 -29.76
C GLU A 566 -28.27 2.32 -28.65
N GLN A 567 -29.13 2.99 -27.87
CA GLN A 567 -30.01 2.32 -26.91
C GLN A 567 -31.32 1.95 -27.60
N ILE A 568 -31.77 0.72 -27.40
CA ILE A 568 -33.02 0.20 -27.98
C ILE A 568 -33.98 -0.30 -26.91
N SER A 569 -35.27 -0.39 -27.25
CA SER A 569 -36.27 -1.05 -26.41
C SER A 569 -36.37 -2.55 -26.70
N THR A 570 -37.05 -3.30 -25.82
CA THR A 570 -37.30 -4.73 -26.01
C THR A 570 -38.07 -5.03 -27.31
N GLU A 571 -38.98 -4.14 -27.73
CA GLU A 571 -39.71 -4.27 -29.00
C GLU A 571 -38.81 -4.13 -30.23
N GLN A 572 -37.64 -3.53 -30.05
CA GLN A 572 -36.62 -3.32 -31.08
C GLN A 572 -35.55 -4.42 -31.08
N LEU A 573 -35.73 -5.52 -30.33
CA LEU A 573 -34.82 -6.68 -30.37
C LEU A 573 -34.48 -7.17 -31.79
N PRO A 574 -35.38 -7.13 -32.80
CA PRO A 574 -34.98 -7.48 -34.17
C PRO A 574 -33.82 -6.65 -34.75
N LEU A 575 -33.50 -5.47 -34.18
CA LEU A 575 -32.36 -4.64 -34.62
C LEU A 575 -31.00 -5.18 -34.16
N ILE A 576 -30.97 -6.10 -33.18
CA ILE A 576 -29.72 -6.69 -32.70
C ILE A 576 -29.32 -7.96 -33.47
N ASP A 577 -30.14 -8.40 -34.42
CA ASP A 577 -29.88 -9.64 -35.13
C ASP A 577 -28.63 -9.56 -36.01
N GLY A 578 -28.03 -10.72 -36.24
CA GLY A 578 -26.83 -10.93 -37.04
C GLY A 578 -26.65 -12.42 -37.28
N ASP A 579 -25.58 -12.82 -37.95
CA ASP A 579 -25.24 -14.24 -38.04
C ASP A 579 -24.70 -14.76 -36.70
N VAL A 580 -24.00 -13.88 -35.96
CA VAL A 580 -23.47 -14.14 -34.61
C VAL A 580 -23.78 -12.94 -33.71
N ILE A 581 -24.19 -13.19 -32.46
CA ILE A 581 -24.40 -12.16 -31.43
C ILE A 581 -23.41 -12.38 -30.28
N PHE A 582 -22.55 -11.40 -30.06
CA PHE A 582 -21.77 -11.28 -28.83
C PHE A 582 -22.53 -10.49 -27.77
N THR A 583 -22.78 -11.11 -26.63
CA THR A 583 -23.52 -10.55 -25.51
C THR A 583 -22.57 -10.12 -24.39
N LEU A 584 -22.76 -8.89 -23.90
CA LEU A 584 -21.92 -8.25 -22.87
C LEU A 584 -22.78 -7.89 -21.65
N GLN A 585 -22.28 -8.21 -20.46
CA GLN A 585 -22.97 -7.91 -19.20
C GLN A 585 -21.96 -7.35 -18.20
N ALA A 586 -22.12 -6.08 -17.80
CA ALA A 586 -21.27 -5.49 -16.77
C ALA A 586 -21.59 -6.06 -15.38
N ASN A 587 -22.85 -6.43 -15.15
CA ASN A 587 -23.30 -7.15 -13.97
C ASN A 587 -24.26 -8.26 -14.42
N PRO A 588 -23.79 -9.50 -14.60
CA PRO A 588 -24.62 -10.61 -15.05
C PRO A 588 -25.84 -10.88 -14.15
N ASP A 589 -25.71 -10.69 -12.83
CA ASP A 589 -26.77 -10.98 -11.86
C ASP A 589 -27.93 -9.98 -11.90
N GLU A 590 -27.64 -8.75 -12.32
CA GLU A 590 -28.65 -7.70 -12.49
C GLU A 590 -29.10 -7.53 -13.94
N SER A 591 -28.49 -8.24 -14.89
CA SER A 591 -28.75 -8.06 -16.31
C SER A 591 -30.15 -8.55 -16.70
N MET A 592 -30.84 -7.77 -17.55
CA MET A 592 -32.12 -8.20 -18.13
C MET A 592 -31.98 -9.35 -19.14
N LEU A 593 -30.76 -9.73 -19.54
CA LEU A 593 -30.55 -10.76 -20.58
C LEU A 593 -31.20 -12.10 -20.21
N ALA A 594 -31.17 -12.48 -18.92
CA ALA A 594 -31.78 -13.71 -18.45
C ALA A 594 -33.30 -13.74 -18.73
N GLU A 595 -34.01 -12.64 -18.47
CA GLU A 595 -35.45 -12.53 -18.76
C GLU A 595 -35.73 -12.47 -20.26
N LEU A 596 -34.85 -11.83 -21.03
CA LEU A 596 -34.99 -11.72 -22.48
C LEU A 596 -34.81 -13.05 -23.20
N ARG A 597 -34.06 -14.00 -22.65
CA ARG A 597 -33.89 -15.35 -23.25
C ARG A 597 -35.23 -16.09 -23.37
N ASP A 598 -36.20 -15.81 -22.50
CA ASP A 598 -37.56 -16.36 -22.59
C ASP A 598 -38.53 -15.52 -23.46
N ASN A 599 -38.08 -14.36 -23.97
CA ASN A 599 -38.90 -13.46 -24.76
C ASN A 599 -39.17 -14.00 -26.19
N SER A 600 -40.40 -13.84 -26.68
CA SER A 600 -40.76 -14.31 -28.02
C SER A 600 -40.01 -13.61 -29.17
N LEU A 601 -39.60 -12.34 -28.99
CA LEU A 601 -38.82 -11.59 -29.98
C LEU A 601 -37.36 -12.05 -29.99
N TRP A 602 -36.79 -12.36 -28.83
CA TRP A 602 -35.45 -12.94 -28.73
C TRP A 602 -35.37 -14.29 -29.44
N ASN A 603 -36.32 -15.17 -29.19
CA ASN A 603 -36.38 -16.50 -29.82
C ASN A 603 -36.67 -16.46 -31.33
N GLN A 604 -36.99 -15.30 -31.89
CA GLN A 604 -37.16 -15.10 -33.33
C GLN A 604 -35.88 -14.68 -34.04
N LEU A 605 -34.81 -14.31 -33.32
CA LEU A 605 -33.54 -13.90 -33.91
C LEU A 605 -32.84 -15.09 -34.59
N ASP A 606 -32.29 -14.85 -35.77
CA ASP A 606 -31.65 -15.88 -36.59
C ASP A 606 -30.41 -16.46 -35.89
N ALA A 607 -29.60 -15.61 -35.24
CA ALA A 607 -28.46 -16.06 -34.42
C ALA A 607 -28.89 -16.92 -33.23
N VAL A 608 -30.04 -16.62 -32.60
CA VAL A 608 -30.57 -17.42 -31.48
C VAL A 608 -31.02 -18.80 -31.96
N GLN A 609 -31.73 -18.84 -33.09
CA GLN A 609 -32.19 -20.10 -33.69
C GLN A 609 -31.03 -20.98 -34.19
N SER A 610 -29.92 -20.34 -34.56
CA SER A 610 -28.71 -21.01 -35.04
C SER A 610 -27.69 -21.31 -33.92
N GLU A 611 -28.05 -21.05 -32.65
CA GLU A 611 -27.19 -21.22 -31.48
C GLU A 611 -25.85 -20.44 -31.58
N GLN A 612 -25.85 -19.29 -32.27
CA GLN A 612 -24.70 -18.40 -32.49
C GLN A 612 -24.74 -17.18 -31.58
N VAL A 613 -25.08 -17.39 -30.31
CA VAL A 613 -25.03 -16.35 -29.28
C VAL A 613 -23.95 -16.70 -28.27
N HIS A 614 -22.98 -15.80 -28.11
CA HIS A 614 -21.80 -16.03 -27.26
C HIS A 614 -21.66 -14.91 -26.24
N ASP A 615 -21.66 -15.29 -24.96
CA ASP A 615 -21.32 -14.37 -23.88
C ASP A 615 -19.80 -14.11 -23.93
N VAL A 616 -19.40 -12.84 -24.06
CA VAL A 616 -18.00 -12.41 -24.05
C VAL A 616 -17.75 -11.40 -22.93
N SER A 617 -16.50 -11.25 -22.54
CA SER A 617 -16.13 -10.45 -21.36
C SER A 617 -16.39 -8.96 -21.58
N PHE A 618 -17.21 -8.36 -20.70
CA PHE A 618 -17.40 -6.91 -20.65
C PHE A 618 -16.09 -6.18 -20.37
N ASP A 619 -15.27 -6.72 -19.46
CA ASP A 619 -14.00 -6.13 -19.03
C ASP A 619 -13.00 -6.02 -20.18
N ILE A 620 -13.05 -6.96 -21.14
CA ILE A 620 -12.19 -6.96 -22.32
C ILE A 620 -12.78 -6.10 -23.42
N TRP A 621 -14.02 -6.36 -23.82
CA TRP A 621 -14.64 -5.77 -25.01
C TRP A 621 -15.07 -4.31 -24.83
N VAL A 622 -15.31 -3.90 -23.58
CA VAL A 622 -15.69 -2.53 -23.23
C VAL A 622 -14.65 -1.85 -22.36
N GLY A 623 -14.03 -2.58 -21.41
CA GLY A 623 -13.02 -2.01 -20.49
C GLY A 623 -11.56 -2.10 -20.97
N GLY A 624 -11.26 -3.01 -21.88
CA GLY A 624 -9.88 -3.42 -22.21
C GLY A 624 -9.22 -2.54 -23.27
N TRP A 625 -9.22 -1.21 -23.11
CA TRP A 625 -8.68 -0.21 -24.07
C TRP A 625 -7.15 -0.24 -24.22
N THR A 626 -6.58 -1.42 -24.39
CA THR A 626 -5.15 -1.73 -24.37
C THR A 626 -4.79 -2.66 -25.53
N ILE A 627 -3.50 -2.77 -25.84
CA ILE A 627 -3.01 -3.75 -26.84
C ILE A 627 -3.33 -5.20 -26.43
N THR A 628 -3.33 -5.48 -25.13
CA THR A 628 -3.70 -6.78 -24.57
C THR A 628 -5.17 -7.07 -24.79
N GLY A 629 -6.07 -6.15 -24.40
CA GLY A 629 -7.50 -6.30 -24.63
C GLY A 629 -7.85 -6.41 -26.12
N ALA A 630 -7.15 -5.69 -26.99
CA ALA A 630 -7.37 -5.79 -28.44
C ALA A 630 -7.04 -7.18 -28.98
N ASN A 631 -5.96 -7.81 -28.50
CA ASN A 631 -5.62 -9.18 -28.87
C ASN A 631 -6.59 -10.21 -28.31
N LEU A 632 -7.08 -10.03 -27.08
CA LEU A 632 -8.08 -10.92 -26.49
C LEU A 632 -9.42 -10.88 -27.25
N ILE A 633 -9.82 -9.73 -27.81
CA ILE A 633 -10.97 -9.65 -28.73
C ILE A 633 -10.70 -10.47 -29.99
N LEU A 634 -9.48 -10.42 -30.55
CA LEU A 634 -9.12 -11.22 -31.71
C LEU A 634 -9.12 -12.73 -31.40
N ASP A 635 -8.74 -13.12 -30.19
CA ASP A 635 -8.84 -14.51 -29.73
C ASP A 635 -10.30 -14.99 -29.74
N ASP A 636 -11.24 -14.17 -29.24
CA ASP A 636 -12.67 -14.47 -29.30
C ASP A 636 -13.19 -14.54 -30.75
N VAL A 637 -12.77 -13.60 -31.61
CA VAL A 637 -13.10 -13.59 -33.05
C VAL A 637 -12.64 -14.88 -33.73
N GLU A 638 -11.39 -15.29 -33.50
CA GLU A 638 -10.85 -16.53 -34.05
C GLU A 638 -11.60 -17.75 -33.51
N ARG A 639 -11.85 -17.78 -32.20
CA ARG A 639 -12.52 -18.88 -31.51
C ARG A 639 -13.94 -19.13 -31.99
N TYR A 640 -14.72 -18.06 -32.20
CA TYR A 640 -16.15 -18.19 -32.46
C TYR A 640 -16.52 -18.05 -33.93
N LEU A 641 -15.69 -17.41 -34.76
CA LEU A 641 -16.06 -17.07 -36.14
C LEU A 641 -15.26 -17.82 -37.21
N LEU A 642 -14.12 -18.44 -36.86
CA LEU A 642 -13.34 -19.24 -37.79
C LEU A 642 -13.65 -20.74 -37.59
N PRO A 643 -13.68 -21.53 -38.68
CA PRO A 643 -13.89 -22.97 -38.57
C PRO A 643 -12.69 -23.66 -37.91
N ASP A 644 -12.95 -24.67 -37.07
CA ASP A 644 -11.92 -25.53 -36.48
C ASP A 644 -11.06 -26.18 -37.60
N GLU A 645 -9.86 -25.67 -37.83
CA GLU A 645 -8.85 -26.35 -38.64
C GLU A 645 -8.46 -27.64 -37.92
N THR A 646 -8.95 -28.78 -38.41
CA THR A 646 -8.58 -30.10 -37.91
C THR A 646 -7.05 -30.29 -37.92
N SER A 647 -6.46 -30.54 -36.75
CA SER A 647 -5.25 -31.37 -36.60
C SER A 647 -4.09 -31.05 -37.55
N SER A 648 -3.42 -29.91 -37.34
CA SER A 648 -2.04 -29.71 -37.78
C SER A 648 -1.21 -29.34 -36.55
N THR A 649 -0.38 -30.29 -36.10
CA THR A 649 0.53 -30.20 -34.96
C THR A 649 1.65 -29.20 -35.21
N THR A 650 1.32 -27.92 -35.14
CA THR A 650 2.27 -26.87 -34.79
C THR A 650 1.61 -26.10 -33.64
N PRO A 651 2.17 -26.10 -32.42
CA PRO A 651 1.60 -25.33 -31.33
C PRO A 651 1.48 -23.87 -31.77
N LEU A 652 0.32 -23.27 -31.51
CA LEU A 652 0.16 -21.82 -31.52
C LEU A 652 1.28 -21.21 -30.67
N PRO A 653 1.88 -20.07 -31.07
CA PRO A 653 2.82 -19.38 -30.21
C PRO A 653 2.13 -19.09 -28.87
N GLU A 654 2.75 -19.55 -27.77
CA GLU A 654 2.27 -19.26 -26.43
C GLU A 654 2.04 -17.75 -26.26
N SER A 655 1.01 -17.41 -25.48
CA SER A 655 0.71 -16.04 -25.04
C SER A 655 1.99 -15.28 -24.68
N PRO A 656 2.14 -14.00 -25.06
CA PRO A 656 3.27 -13.18 -24.64
C PRO A 656 3.50 -13.20 -23.12
N ALA A 657 2.43 -13.44 -22.33
CA ALA A 657 2.47 -13.54 -20.88
C ALA A 657 3.15 -14.83 -20.34
N SER A 658 3.39 -15.83 -21.19
CA SER A 658 3.87 -17.16 -20.74
C SER A 658 5.32 -17.48 -21.15
N ARG A 659 6.03 -16.58 -21.82
CA ARG A 659 7.46 -16.80 -22.14
C ARG A 659 8.35 -16.43 -20.94
N PRO A 660 9.08 -17.37 -20.32
CA PRO A 660 10.22 -16.98 -19.50
C PRO A 660 11.25 -16.31 -20.42
N ILE A 661 11.59 -15.05 -20.11
CA ILE A 661 12.65 -14.30 -20.80
C ILE A 661 13.98 -14.99 -20.46
N GLN A 662 14.39 -15.98 -21.26
CA GLN A 662 15.76 -16.45 -21.24
C GLN A 662 16.65 -15.37 -21.85
N MET A 663 17.42 -14.72 -20.99
CA MET A 663 18.57 -13.89 -21.34
C MET A 663 19.52 -14.69 -22.24
N ALA A 664 19.47 -14.45 -23.55
CA ALA A 664 20.53 -14.88 -24.46
C ALA A 664 21.69 -13.87 -24.39
N LEU A 665 22.50 -14.00 -23.34
CA LEU A 665 23.88 -13.51 -23.33
C LEU A 665 24.70 -14.40 -24.27
N SER A 666 24.89 -13.99 -25.52
CA SER A 666 26.06 -14.41 -26.30
C SER A 666 26.41 -13.39 -27.38
N ALA A 667 27.63 -12.88 -27.24
CA ALA A 667 28.35 -11.97 -28.13
C ALA A 667 28.22 -12.27 -29.63
N ASP A 668 28.16 -11.20 -30.44
CA ASP A 668 29.12 -11.07 -31.54
C ASP A 668 29.38 -9.58 -31.90
N LEU A 669 30.53 -9.08 -31.48
CA LEU A 669 31.14 -7.87 -32.01
C LEU A 669 31.82 -8.25 -33.34
N GLY A 670 31.12 -8.02 -34.46
CA GLY A 670 31.60 -8.38 -35.80
C GLY A 670 31.30 -7.33 -36.86
N ALA A 671 32.21 -6.35 -36.98
CA ALA A 671 32.59 -5.56 -38.17
C ALA A 671 31.57 -5.27 -39.31
N MET A 672 31.24 -3.96 -39.46
CA MET A 672 31.36 -3.07 -40.65
C MET A 672 31.03 -3.59 -42.08
N PRO A 673 30.46 -2.74 -42.97
CA PRO A 673 31.00 -1.41 -43.35
C PRO A 673 30.21 -0.20 -42.89
#